data_AF-A0A917T1T8-F1
#
_entry.id   AF-A0A917T1T8-F1
#
_cell.length_a   1.000
_cell.length_b   1.000
_cell.length_c   1.000
_cell.angle_alpha   90.00
_cell.angle_beta   90.00
_cell.angle_gamma   90.00
#
_symmetry.space_group_name_H-M   'P 1'
#
loop_
_entity.id
_entity.type
_entity.pdbx_description
1 polymer ?
#
loop_
_entity_poly.entity_id
_entity_poly.type
_entity_poly.pdbx_seq_one_letter_code
_entity_poly.pdbx_strand_id
1 'polypeptide(L)'
;MAVRSTGFGRRGDGTGRARGPRPDGAAGHRRTGGTAPAAAVALALVLSVTAAHPAGAGPAAPTPLAAARAVPAGAAAAGPVSPARSVRAGGAPATVSPVAGGLTTLLAARTPSSAVSAAAATAAAQGVSASISVVDRSTGRVLAQTGDAGSQRASESVMKLLLASYYLVLYGGYRSTPSDVLSRLSYMLRYSDDATASALFSANAIPTIAARYGLDATGNATDRAGHWGAARITAHDMTIFLFRASRDGAVGPWLLPVMAQTAPSGSDGFDQHFGLNALSGTHGSKQGWGCDSFWTARSCAIHSVGYTDRYFVAVLQLSNSYPDPMRATATNAARLVQGSSTAPAAPPPPAPLRDGDFVHDPRTGGVFVLAGGAPLAVSSWGPFGTPRTARRITTAQWDRLRRIPADGTFLRAAGTGQVFRVAGGAPVYVSSWAPFHREQPAVLVHPAAVAHAGGTGVWAHLRAVVADNTFVSSARDGSVYRIAGGAPLFVSSWGVFGGPRATVALDPAAFAHAGQAGVWNHLRRYPLDGTFLRRPDTGAVFRVAGGAPLYVPSWSVFGGPRPTADVHPAAIVNAGSTAAQWAHLRRYPLPGTFVQGRPGSKIYRILAGVPHYVPSWAPYGGEQFFVPVAQATINRAGSGYPYGNLLR
;
A
#
# COMPACT_ATOMS: atom_id res chain seq x y z
N MET A 1 2.04 38.34 53.40
CA MET A 1 0.66 38.75 53.02
C MET A 1 -0.31 37.62 53.32
N ALA A 2 -1.56 37.95 53.59
CA ALA A 2 -2.68 37.02 53.82
C ALA A 2 -3.40 36.73 52.46
N VAL A 3 -4.43 35.88 52.25
CA VAL A 3 -5.24 34.93 53.05
C VAL A 3 -5.98 34.00 52.01
N ARG A 4 -6.62 32.83 52.21
CA ARG A 4 -7.14 32.02 53.36
C ARG A 4 -7.15 30.51 53.00
N SER A 5 -7.34 29.64 53.98
CA SER A 5 -7.99 28.31 53.84
C SER A 5 -9.53 28.44 53.98
N THR A 6 -10.39 27.49 53.62
CA THR A 6 -10.70 26.19 54.28
C THR A 6 -11.53 25.28 53.33
N GLY A 7 -11.89 24.01 53.61
CA GLY A 7 -11.80 23.22 54.85
C GLY A 7 -12.03 21.70 54.67
N PHE A 8 -12.27 21.00 55.79
CA PHE A 8 -12.20 19.53 55.93
C PHE A 8 -13.54 18.79 55.81
N GLY A 9 -13.49 17.48 55.52
CA GLY A 9 -14.58 16.51 55.76
C GLY A 9 -14.16 15.06 55.51
N ARG A 10 -14.09 14.21 56.54
CA ARG A 10 -13.67 12.79 56.44
C ARG A 10 -14.26 11.92 57.56
N ARG A 11 -15.01 10.87 57.20
CA ARG A 11 -15.38 9.62 57.92
C ARG A 11 -16.27 8.80 56.95
N GLY A 12 -16.38 7.48 57.03
CA GLY A 12 -15.73 6.53 57.94
C GLY A 12 -16.74 5.55 58.52
N ASP A 13 -16.66 4.28 58.10
CA ASP A 13 -17.42 3.10 58.61
C ASP A 13 -18.96 3.16 58.39
N GLY A 14 -19.72 2.07 58.41
CA GLY A 14 -19.35 0.64 58.46
C GLY A 14 -20.56 -0.25 58.79
N THR A 15 -20.51 -1.55 58.45
CA THR A 15 -21.56 -2.58 58.64
C THR A 15 -22.85 -2.39 57.79
N GLY A 16 -23.63 -3.45 57.47
CA GLY A 16 -23.34 -4.88 57.62
C GLY A 16 -24.48 -5.83 57.20
N ARG A 17 -24.11 -7.11 57.05
CA ARG A 17 -24.94 -8.34 57.02
C ARG A 17 -26.08 -8.49 55.99
N ALA A 18 -25.78 -9.38 55.05
CA ALA A 18 -26.72 -10.15 54.24
C ALA A 18 -27.82 -10.92 55.03
N ARG A 19 -29.00 -10.96 54.41
CA ARG A 19 -30.00 -12.04 54.22
C ARG A 19 -30.91 -11.53 53.08
N GLY A 20 -31.68 -12.29 52.33
CA GLY A 20 -32.07 -13.70 52.30
C GLY A 20 -33.14 -13.82 51.19
N PRO A 21 -33.43 -15.00 50.62
CA PRO A 21 -33.92 -15.06 49.23
C PRO A 21 -35.43 -15.36 49.09
N ARG A 22 -35.81 -15.60 47.82
CA ARG A 22 -36.93 -16.44 47.32
C ARG A 22 -38.27 -15.73 46.99
N PRO A 23 -39.08 -16.31 46.06
CA PRO A 23 -39.44 -15.58 44.83
C PRO A 23 -40.92 -15.76 44.44
N ASP A 24 -41.19 -15.82 43.13
CA ASP A 24 -42.46 -16.20 42.48
C ASP A 24 -43.62 -15.17 42.63
N GLY A 25 -44.58 -15.05 41.71
CA GLY A 25 -44.78 -15.70 40.40
C GLY A 25 -45.13 -14.68 39.29
N ALA A 26 -45.16 -15.08 38.01
CA ALA A 26 -46.39 -15.47 37.32
C ALA A 26 -47.50 -14.38 37.39
N ALA A 27 -47.59 -13.44 36.44
CA ALA A 27 -48.16 -13.58 35.08
C ALA A 27 -49.68 -13.35 35.00
N GLY A 28 -50.15 -12.56 34.02
CA GLY A 28 -51.58 -12.40 33.73
C GLY A 28 -52.01 -11.09 33.03
N HIS A 29 -52.19 -11.16 31.70
CA HIS A 29 -53.22 -10.46 30.89
C HIS A 29 -53.39 -8.90 30.94
N ARG A 30 -53.36 -8.21 29.78
CA ARG A 30 -54.53 -7.74 28.98
C ARG A 30 -55.54 -6.93 29.83
N ARG A 31 -55.90 -5.66 29.61
CA ARG A 31 -55.96 -4.71 28.44
C ARG A 31 -55.91 -3.25 29.02
N THR A 32 -56.03 -2.09 28.33
CA THR A 32 -56.32 -1.66 26.93
C THR A 32 -55.78 -0.25 26.67
N GLY A 33 -55.46 0.11 25.41
CA GLY A 33 -55.47 1.50 24.90
C GLY A 33 -54.25 2.39 25.22
N GLY A 34 -53.91 3.32 24.32
CA GLY A 34 -52.81 4.29 24.51
C GLY A 34 -52.08 4.70 23.21
N THR A 35 -52.62 5.70 22.53
CA THR A 35 -52.11 6.39 21.31
C THR A 35 -50.60 6.59 21.16
N ALA A 36 -50.07 6.24 19.97
CA ALA A 36 -48.87 6.84 19.33
C ALA A 36 -49.25 8.23 18.71
N PRO A 37 -48.34 9.08 18.14
CA PRO A 37 -46.92 8.93 17.76
C PRO A 37 -45.95 9.77 18.63
N ALA A 38 -44.64 9.50 18.74
CA ALA A 38 -43.57 9.28 17.75
C ALA A 38 -43.11 10.55 16.99
N ALA A 39 -41.88 10.99 17.24
CA ALA A 39 -41.21 12.07 16.54
C ALA A 39 -39.76 11.67 16.20
N ALA A 40 -39.40 11.71 14.92
CA ALA A 40 -38.05 11.48 14.43
C ALA A 40 -37.72 12.57 13.40
N VAL A 41 -36.68 13.35 13.67
CA VAL A 41 -36.30 14.50 12.83
C VAL A 41 -35.14 14.11 11.93
N ALA A 42 -35.39 14.10 10.62
CA ALA A 42 -34.36 14.06 9.58
C ALA A 42 -34.63 15.23 8.63
N LEU A 43 -33.76 16.24 8.64
CA LEU A 43 -33.92 17.46 7.84
C LEU A 43 -33.00 17.41 6.61
N ALA A 44 -33.60 17.25 5.43
CA ALA A 44 -32.94 17.44 4.14
C ALA A 44 -33.57 18.66 3.46
N LEU A 45 -32.78 19.69 3.19
CA LEU A 45 -33.26 20.93 2.59
C LEU A 45 -32.99 20.95 1.08
N VAL A 46 -34.05 20.92 0.28
CA VAL A 46 -33.99 21.14 -1.17
C VAL A 46 -34.67 22.48 -1.46
N LEU A 47 -33.94 23.39 -2.11
CA LEU A 47 -34.42 24.72 -2.46
C LEU A 47 -34.70 24.80 -3.96
N SER A 48 -35.98 24.70 -4.31
CA SER A 48 -36.49 24.93 -5.67
C SER A 48 -36.63 26.44 -5.92
N VAL A 49 -36.10 26.93 -7.04
CA VAL A 49 -36.33 28.31 -7.50
C VAL A 49 -37.27 28.28 -8.71
N THR A 50 -38.49 28.80 -8.53
CA THR A 50 -39.46 29.00 -9.62
C THR A 50 -39.22 30.35 -10.29
N ALA A 51 -39.25 30.36 -11.63
CA ALA A 51 -39.14 31.59 -12.42
C ALA A 51 -40.49 32.29 -12.57
N ALA A 52 -40.49 33.62 -12.64
CA ALA A 52 -41.64 34.44 -13.03
C ALA A 52 -41.20 35.47 -14.07
N HIS A 53 -41.98 35.60 -15.17
CA HIS A 53 -41.84 36.68 -16.15
C HIS A 53 -42.81 37.81 -15.82
N PRO A 54 -42.46 39.04 -16.22
CA PRO A 54 -43.40 39.94 -16.89
C PRO A 54 -42.92 40.24 -18.33
N ALA A 55 -43.84 40.68 -19.20
CA ALA A 55 -43.56 41.03 -20.59
C ALA A 55 -43.68 42.54 -20.84
N GLY A 56 -42.94 43.07 -21.82
CA GLY A 56 -43.05 44.48 -22.23
C GLY A 56 -42.17 44.86 -23.43
N ALA A 57 -42.83 45.16 -24.56
CA ALA A 57 -42.42 45.94 -25.74
C ALA A 57 -40.95 45.97 -26.24
N GLY A 58 -40.77 45.76 -27.57
CA GLY A 58 -39.59 46.22 -28.32
C GLY A 58 -39.64 47.73 -28.65
N PRO A 59 -38.73 48.26 -29.50
CA PRO A 59 -38.82 47.95 -30.93
C PRO A 59 -37.48 47.94 -31.73
N ALA A 60 -37.63 47.82 -33.05
CA ALA A 60 -36.70 48.21 -34.12
C ALA A 60 -35.47 47.31 -34.43
N ALA A 61 -35.28 47.08 -35.73
CA ALA A 61 -34.11 46.44 -36.34
C ALA A 61 -33.64 47.28 -37.55
N PRO A 62 -32.35 47.25 -37.91
CA PRO A 62 -31.86 47.73 -39.19
C PRO A 62 -31.63 46.59 -40.20
N THR A 63 -31.75 46.91 -41.49
CA THR A 63 -31.54 46.01 -42.65
C THR A 63 -30.05 45.79 -42.98
N PRO A 64 -29.71 44.73 -43.75
CA PRO A 64 -28.31 44.41 -44.10
C PRO A 64 -27.76 45.30 -45.22
N LEU A 65 -26.42 45.44 -45.27
CA LEU A 65 -25.71 46.05 -46.40
C LEU A 65 -24.96 45.02 -47.25
N ALA A 66 -24.62 45.41 -48.48
CA ALA A 66 -24.27 44.49 -49.57
C ALA A 66 -22.81 44.00 -49.61
N ALA A 67 -22.57 42.96 -50.40
CA ALA A 67 -21.27 42.32 -50.61
C ALA A 67 -20.32 43.10 -51.54
N ALA A 68 -19.02 42.81 -51.43
CA ALA A 68 -17.99 43.30 -52.35
C ALA A 68 -17.02 42.19 -52.81
N ARG A 69 -17.25 41.71 -54.04
CA ARG A 69 -16.33 41.09 -55.02
C ARG A 69 -15.05 40.35 -54.55
N ALA A 70 -14.93 39.11 -55.01
CA ALA A 70 -13.64 38.47 -55.29
C ALA A 70 -13.26 38.60 -56.78
N VAL A 71 -11.96 38.53 -57.12
CA VAL A 71 -11.40 38.09 -58.43
C VAL A 71 -9.89 37.81 -58.27
N PRO A 72 -9.23 36.90 -59.03
CA PRO A 72 -8.00 36.23 -58.58
C PRO A 72 -6.76 36.38 -59.50
N ALA A 73 -5.60 35.95 -58.98
CA ALA A 73 -4.42 35.51 -59.72
C ALA A 73 -3.58 34.57 -58.81
N GLY A 74 -2.77 33.63 -59.29
CA GLY A 74 -2.52 33.14 -60.66
C GLY A 74 -1.54 31.94 -60.61
N ALA A 75 -1.51 31.08 -61.63
CA ALA A 75 -0.72 29.83 -61.60
C ALA A 75 0.49 29.85 -62.55
N ALA A 76 1.64 29.36 -62.06
CA ALA A 76 2.84 28.99 -62.83
C ALA A 76 3.56 27.89 -62.01
N ALA A 77 3.74 26.65 -62.50
CA ALA A 77 4.57 26.16 -63.62
C ALA A 77 5.99 25.74 -63.15
N ALA A 78 6.60 24.74 -63.80
CA ALA A 78 7.68 23.94 -63.19
C ALA A 78 8.85 23.56 -64.13
N GLY A 79 10.00 23.24 -63.52
CA GLY A 79 11.19 22.63 -64.16
C GLY A 79 12.28 23.64 -64.61
N PRO A 80 13.45 23.17 -65.10
CA PRO A 80 13.91 21.78 -65.28
C PRO A 80 15.18 21.43 -64.47
N VAL A 81 16.14 20.66 -65.02
CA VAL A 81 17.00 19.70 -64.26
C VAL A 81 18.52 19.81 -64.53
N SER A 82 19.34 19.33 -63.58
CA SER A 82 20.69 18.69 -63.75
C SER A 82 21.91 19.56 -64.16
N PRO A 83 23.17 19.05 -64.11
CA PRO A 83 23.67 17.77 -63.54
C PRO A 83 24.91 17.86 -62.60
N ALA A 84 25.25 16.68 -62.06
CA ALA A 84 26.42 16.23 -61.29
C ALA A 84 27.84 16.81 -61.54
N ARG A 85 28.72 16.59 -60.55
CA ARG A 85 30.17 16.35 -60.76
C ARG A 85 30.67 15.21 -59.87
N SER A 86 31.50 14.32 -60.42
CA SER A 86 32.01 13.11 -59.78
C SER A 86 33.54 13.11 -59.66
N VAL A 87 34.09 12.46 -58.63
CA VAL A 87 35.52 12.15 -58.50
C VAL A 87 35.71 10.74 -57.95
N ARG A 88 36.42 9.90 -58.72
CA ARG A 88 37.14 8.67 -58.32
C ARG A 88 38.64 9.02 -58.24
N ALA A 89 39.55 8.25 -57.64
CA ALA A 89 39.52 7.19 -56.61
C ALA A 89 41.00 6.87 -56.27
N GLY A 90 41.28 6.13 -55.18
CA GLY A 90 42.63 5.61 -54.92
C GLY A 90 42.79 4.97 -53.54
N GLY A 91 43.35 3.75 -53.49
CA GLY A 91 43.57 2.98 -52.26
C GLY A 91 43.03 1.55 -52.35
N ALA A 92 43.94 0.57 -52.45
CA ALA A 92 43.64 -0.86 -52.57
C ALA A 92 43.78 -1.59 -51.20
N PRO A 93 43.40 -2.88 -51.07
CA PRO A 93 42.75 -3.35 -49.84
C PRO A 93 43.67 -4.03 -48.82
N ALA A 94 43.27 -3.93 -47.54
CA ALA A 94 43.67 -4.87 -46.50
C ALA A 94 42.59 -5.97 -46.34
N THR A 95 42.99 -7.22 -46.28
CA THR A 95 42.08 -8.38 -46.25
C THR A 95 41.50 -8.63 -44.86
N VAL A 96 40.16 -8.67 -44.76
CA VAL A 96 39.44 -9.29 -43.64
C VAL A 96 38.38 -10.26 -44.17
N SER A 97 38.32 -11.46 -43.60
CA SER A 97 37.36 -12.50 -43.99
C SER A 97 35.94 -12.19 -43.49
N PRO A 98 34.88 -12.66 -44.16
CA PRO A 98 33.52 -12.21 -43.91
C PRO A 98 32.92 -12.82 -42.64
N VAL A 99 32.47 -11.97 -41.72
CA VAL A 99 31.41 -12.33 -40.78
C VAL A 99 30.09 -11.87 -41.39
N ALA A 100 29.24 -12.82 -41.80
CA ALA A 100 27.91 -12.54 -42.34
C ALA A 100 26.94 -12.12 -41.21
N GLY A 101 27.10 -10.90 -40.71
CA GLY A 101 26.22 -10.27 -39.73
C GLY A 101 25.39 -9.17 -40.37
N GLY A 102 24.13 -9.46 -40.70
CA GLY A 102 23.22 -8.48 -41.29
C GLY A 102 22.93 -7.34 -40.30
N LEU A 103 23.44 -6.13 -40.57
CA LEU A 103 23.13 -4.93 -39.81
C LEU A 103 21.72 -4.41 -40.14
N THR A 104 20.71 -5.15 -39.70
CA THR A 104 19.40 -4.56 -39.38
C THR A 104 19.58 -3.63 -38.18
N THR A 105 19.97 -2.39 -38.46
CA THR A 105 20.04 -1.31 -37.47
C THR A 105 18.65 -1.02 -36.94
N LEU A 106 18.26 -1.74 -35.89
CA LEU A 106 17.04 -1.50 -35.11
C LEU A 106 17.09 -0.06 -34.61
N LEU A 107 16.31 0.82 -35.26
CA LEU A 107 16.10 2.19 -34.83
C LEU A 107 15.54 2.17 -33.40
N ALA A 108 16.41 2.48 -32.43
CA ALA A 108 16.06 2.44 -31.02
C ALA A 108 14.85 3.34 -30.76
N ALA A 109 13.75 2.74 -30.29
CA ALA A 109 12.46 3.42 -30.22
C ALA A 109 12.55 4.67 -29.32
N ARG A 110 12.29 5.83 -29.92
CA ARG A 110 12.44 7.15 -29.28
C ARG A 110 11.58 7.22 -28.01
N THR A 111 12.19 7.54 -26.88
CA THR A 111 11.47 7.68 -25.59
C THR A 111 10.65 8.97 -25.55
N PRO A 112 9.60 9.08 -24.71
CA PRO A 112 8.85 10.32 -24.56
C PRO A 112 9.72 11.50 -24.14
N SER A 113 10.75 11.27 -23.30
CA SER A 113 11.74 12.29 -22.94
C SER A 113 12.55 12.75 -24.15
N SER A 114 13.11 11.82 -24.94
CA SER A 114 13.82 12.16 -26.18
C SER A 114 12.93 12.88 -27.20
N ALA A 115 11.65 12.51 -27.29
CA ALA A 115 10.66 13.20 -28.13
C ALA A 115 10.39 14.63 -27.68
N VAL A 116 10.17 14.87 -26.38
CA VAL A 116 9.95 16.21 -25.83
C VAL A 116 11.18 17.09 -26.00
N SER A 117 12.39 16.58 -25.71
CA SER A 117 13.63 17.33 -25.93
C SER A 117 13.86 17.68 -27.40
N ALA A 118 13.62 16.74 -28.33
CA ALA A 118 13.74 16.99 -29.77
C ALA A 118 12.68 17.98 -30.28
N ALA A 119 11.45 17.89 -29.77
CA ALA A 119 10.37 18.82 -30.10
C ALA A 119 10.68 20.25 -29.65
N ALA A 120 11.11 20.42 -28.40
CA ALA A 120 11.51 21.71 -27.84
C ALA A 120 12.72 22.32 -28.59
N ALA A 121 13.72 21.50 -28.93
CA ALA A 121 14.85 21.95 -29.74
C ALA A 121 14.43 22.39 -31.16
N THR A 122 13.50 21.66 -31.80
CA THR A 122 12.98 22.03 -33.12
C THR A 122 12.20 23.36 -33.07
N ALA A 123 11.42 23.59 -32.02
CA ALA A 123 10.71 24.86 -31.81
C ALA A 123 11.69 26.02 -31.56
N ALA A 124 12.66 25.83 -30.66
CA ALA A 124 13.65 26.85 -30.32
C ALA A 124 14.51 27.27 -31.52
N ALA A 125 14.90 26.32 -32.38
CA ALA A 125 15.61 26.58 -33.64
C ALA A 125 14.81 27.41 -34.66
N GLN A 126 13.50 27.57 -34.45
CA GLN A 126 12.60 28.39 -35.26
C GLN A 126 12.07 29.61 -34.49
N GLY A 127 12.74 29.99 -33.39
CA GLY A 127 12.40 31.16 -32.57
C GLY A 127 11.22 30.97 -31.59
N VAL A 128 10.60 29.79 -31.60
CA VAL A 128 9.40 29.44 -30.84
C VAL A 128 9.75 28.89 -29.46
N SER A 129 9.17 29.46 -28.40
CA SER A 129 9.19 28.86 -27.06
C SER A 129 8.12 27.78 -26.99
N ALA A 130 8.42 26.59 -26.46
CA ALA A 130 7.47 25.48 -26.39
C ALA A 130 7.48 24.80 -25.01
N SER A 131 6.45 25.08 -24.22
CA SER A 131 6.19 24.42 -22.93
C SER A 131 5.43 23.11 -23.20
N ILE A 132 6.04 21.96 -22.94
CA ILE A 132 5.50 20.64 -23.33
C ILE A 132 5.34 19.73 -22.11
N SER A 133 4.23 19.00 -22.05
CA SER A 133 3.97 17.93 -21.08
C SER A 133 3.42 16.68 -21.75
N VAL A 134 3.84 15.50 -21.25
CA VAL A 134 3.38 14.18 -21.68
C VAL A 134 3.08 13.33 -20.44
N VAL A 135 1.82 12.89 -20.31
CA VAL A 135 1.31 12.01 -19.25
C VAL A 135 0.80 10.69 -19.84
N ASP A 136 1.10 9.59 -19.16
CA ASP A 136 0.61 8.26 -19.51
C ASP A 136 -0.90 8.12 -19.26
N ARG A 137 -1.70 7.77 -20.28
CA ARG A 137 -3.17 7.64 -20.13
C ARG A 137 -3.59 6.54 -19.14
N SER A 138 -2.80 5.49 -19.01
CA SER A 138 -3.14 4.29 -18.22
C SER A 138 -2.84 4.46 -16.73
N THR A 139 -1.78 5.19 -16.38
CA THR A 139 -1.26 5.35 -15.01
C THR A 139 -1.35 6.77 -14.46
N GLY A 140 -1.47 7.80 -15.30
CA GLY A 140 -1.42 9.20 -14.88
C GLY A 140 -0.01 9.70 -14.55
N ARG A 141 1.03 8.88 -14.78
CA ARG A 141 2.41 9.26 -14.56
C ARG A 141 2.87 10.24 -15.64
N VAL A 142 3.42 11.38 -15.21
CA VAL A 142 4.21 12.28 -16.07
C VAL A 142 5.41 11.51 -16.62
N LEU A 143 5.53 11.41 -17.94
CA LEU A 143 6.61 10.66 -18.62
C LEU A 143 7.73 11.57 -19.12
N ALA A 144 7.40 12.81 -19.50
CA ALA A 144 8.33 13.81 -19.97
C ALA A 144 7.69 15.21 -19.91
N GLN A 145 8.49 16.23 -19.58
CA GLN A 145 8.12 17.64 -19.64
C GLN A 145 9.33 18.48 -20.07
N THR A 146 9.11 19.68 -20.58
CA THR A 146 10.15 20.72 -20.62
C THR A 146 10.32 21.36 -19.23
N GLY A 147 11.48 21.96 -18.96
CA GLY A 147 11.74 22.62 -17.67
C GLY A 147 10.79 23.78 -17.36
N ASP A 148 10.19 24.38 -18.39
CA ASP A 148 9.20 25.47 -18.28
C ASP A 148 7.74 24.98 -18.32
N ALA A 149 7.45 23.66 -18.27
CA ALA A 149 6.09 23.13 -18.41
C ALA A 149 5.10 23.58 -17.31
N GLY A 150 5.60 24.03 -16.16
CA GLY A 150 4.82 24.68 -15.10
C GLY A 150 4.72 26.21 -15.21
N SER A 151 5.28 26.83 -16.26
CA SER A 151 5.14 28.27 -16.51
C SER A 151 3.76 28.59 -17.08
N GLN A 152 3.15 29.67 -16.60
CA GLN A 152 1.85 30.12 -17.09
C GLN A 152 1.94 30.70 -18.51
N ARG A 153 0.91 30.39 -19.30
CA ARG A 153 0.62 30.89 -20.66
C ARG A 153 -0.84 31.35 -20.70
N ALA A 154 -1.21 32.19 -21.66
CA ALA A 154 -2.63 32.40 -21.97
C ALA A 154 -3.24 31.08 -22.46
N SER A 155 -4.48 30.82 -22.08
CA SER A 155 -5.16 29.61 -22.50
C SER A 155 -5.63 29.67 -23.95
N GLU A 156 -5.88 30.88 -24.46
CA GLU A 156 -6.59 31.10 -25.71
C GLU A 156 -7.88 30.22 -25.72
N SER A 157 -8.15 29.53 -26.83
CA SER A 157 -9.27 28.59 -26.91
C SER A 157 -9.12 27.26 -26.14
N VAL A 158 -8.03 27.03 -25.38
CA VAL A 158 -7.86 25.80 -24.57
C VAL A 158 -8.79 25.79 -23.35
N MET A 159 -9.08 26.94 -22.72
CA MET A 159 -9.94 26.98 -21.52
C MET A 159 -11.37 26.48 -21.77
N LYS A 160 -11.80 26.38 -23.03
CA LYS A 160 -13.09 25.81 -23.44
C LYS A 160 -13.27 24.37 -22.94
N LEU A 161 -12.17 23.63 -22.74
CA LEU A 161 -12.16 22.32 -22.06
C LEU A 161 -12.58 22.42 -20.58
N LEU A 162 -12.09 23.44 -19.87
CA LEU A 162 -12.43 23.71 -18.47
C LEU A 162 -13.87 24.22 -18.37
N LEU A 163 -14.30 25.09 -19.29
CA LEU A 163 -15.66 25.62 -19.36
C LEU A 163 -16.70 24.51 -19.62
N ALA A 164 -16.43 23.60 -20.56
CA ALA A 164 -17.28 22.43 -20.78
C ALA A 164 -17.31 21.52 -19.54
N SER A 165 -16.15 21.26 -18.93
CA SER A 165 -16.09 20.47 -17.69
C SER A 165 -16.89 21.10 -16.54
N TYR A 166 -16.88 22.43 -16.43
CA TYR A 166 -17.65 23.17 -15.43
C TYR A 166 -19.15 22.91 -15.56
N TYR A 167 -19.71 23.06 -16.77
CA TYR A 167 -21.14 22.80 -16.99
C TYR A 167 -21.53 21.34 -16.76
N LEU A 168 -20.69 20.40 -17.21
CA LEU A 168 -20.92 18.96 -16.95
C LEU A 168 -20.95 18.67 -15.43
N VAL A 169 -20.06 19.29 -14.64
CA VAL A 169 -20.06 19.15 -13.17
C VAL A 169 -21.25 19.87 -12.53
N LEU A 170 -21.60 21.07 -13.00
CA LEU A 170 -22.71 21.90 -12.51
C LEU A 170 -24.06 21.19 -12.62
N TYR A 171 -24.31 20.49 -13.73
CA TYR A 171 -25.53 19.70 -13.94
C TYR A 171 -25.49 18.29 -13.32
N GLY A 172 -24.43 17.91 -12.59
CA GLY A 172 -24.32 16.58 -11.99
C GLY A 172 -23.89 15.46 -12.95
N GLY A 173 -23.29 15.80 -14.09
CA GLY A 173 -22.67 14.91 -15.06
C GLY A 173 -23.32 14.97 -16.45
N TYR A 174 -22.61 14.44 -17.45
CA TYR A 174 -23.03 14.49 -18.85
C TYR A 174 -24.40 13.85 -19.15
N ARG A 175 -24.87 12.92 -18.30
CA ARG A 175 -26.21 12.30 -18.43
C ARG A 175 -27.35 13.16 -17.88
N SER A 176 -27.02 14.11 -17.01
CA SER A 176 -27.94 15.02 -16.33
C SER A 176 -27.88 16.44 -16.92
N THR A 177 -26.90 16.70 -17.80
CA THR A 177 -26.75 17.96 -18.54
C THR A 177 -27.79 18.03 -19.65
N PRO A 178 -28.56 19.12 -19.79
CA PRO A 178 -29.53 19.30 -20.88
C PRO A 178 -28.93 19.11 -22.28
N SER A 179 -29.69 18.54 -23.21
CA SER A 179 -29.19 18.18 -24.54
C SER A 179 -28.82 19.38 -25.42
N ASP A 180 -29.47 20.51 -25.24
CA ASP A 180 -29.12 21.79 -25.87
C ASP A 180 -27.77 22.32 -25.33
N VAL A 181 -27.55 22.24 -24.02
CA VAL A 181 -26.28 22.61 -23.37
C VAL A 181 -25.16 21.69 -23.87
N LEU A 182 -25.36 20.37 -23.89
CA LEU A 182 -24.41 19.42 -24.47
C LEU A 182 -24.11 19.74 -25.94
N SER A 183 -25.13 20.11 -26.73
CA SER A 183 -24.95 20.47 -28.15
C SER A 183 -24.10 21.73 -28.30
N ARG A 184 -24.37 22.78 -27.52
CA ARG A 184 -23.58 24.03 -27.49
C ARG A 184 -22.14 23.78 -27.04
N LEU A 185 -21.93 22.99 -25.99
CA LEU A 185 -20.59 22.63 -25.51
C LEU A 185 -19.82 21.78 -26.53
N SER A 186 -20.48 20.86 -27.22
CA SER A 186 -19.88 20.07 -28.30
C SER A 186 -19.46 20.96 -29.47
N TYR A 187 -20.32 21.87 -29.89
CA TYR A 187 -20.04 22.85 -30.94
C TYR A 187 -18.85 23.76 -30.58
N MET A 188 -18.87 24.34 -29.38
CA MET A 188 -17.79 25.17 -28.81
C MET A 188 -16.43 24.46 -28.78
N LEU A 189 -16.41 23.16 -28.41
CA LEU A 189 -15.16 22.40 -28.39
C LEU A 189 -14.67 22.07 -29.80
N ARG A 190 -15.56 21.61 -30.68
CA ARG A 190 -15.19 21.11 -32.01
C ARG A 190 -14.80 22.21 -33.00
N TYR A 191 -15.57 23.29 -33.05
CA TYR A 191 -15.36 24.44 -33.93
C TYR A 191 -14.68 25.62 -33.22
N SER A 192 -14.25 25.44 -31.96
CA SER A 192 -13.61 26.50 -31.17
C SER A 192 -14.47 27.75 -30.97
N ASP A 193 -15.80 27.63 -30.99
CA ASP A 193 -16.70 28.78 -31.16
C ASP A 193 -16.61 29.83 -30.03
N ASP A 194 -16.18 31.05 -30.39
CA ASP A 194 -15.98 32.18 -29.46
C ASP A 194 -17.29 32.80 -28.97
N ALA A 195 -18.31 32.85 -29.83
CA ALA A 195 -19.63 33.36 -29.46
C ALA A 195 -20.29 32.47 -28.41
N THR A 196 -20.24 31.16 -28.60
CA THR A 196 -20.76 30.16 -27.66
C THR A 196 -19.95 30.15 -26.36
N ALA A 197 -18.62 30.24 -26.43
CA ALA A 197 -17.79 30.31 -25.22
C ALA A 197 -18.05 31.60 -24.41
N SER A 198 -18.17 32.74 -25.07
CA SER A 198 -18.47 34.03 -24.41
C SER A 198 -19.89 34.04 -23.83
N ALA A 199 -20.88 33.52 -24.56
CA ALA A 199 -22.27 33.36 -24.10
C ALA A 199 -22.48 32.23 -23.06
N LEU A 200 -21.42 31.50 -22.71
CA LEU A 200 -21.39 30.51 -21.62
C LEU A 200 -20.35 30.87 -20.55
N PHE A 201 -19.60 31.97 -20.68
CA PHE A 201 -18.48 32.20 -19.78
C PHE A 201 -18.95 32.55 -18.36
N SER A 202 -18.38 31.85 -17.38
CA SER A 202 -18.57 32.10 -15.96
C SER A 202 -17.21 32.23 -15.30
N ALA A 203 -16.99 33.31 -14.54
CA ALA A 203 -15.75 33.52 -13.79
C ALA A 203 -15.47 32.41 -12.75
N ASN A 204 -16.49 31.64 -12.37
CA ASN A 204 -16.35 30.48 -11.48
C ASN A 204 -15.86 29.22 -12.21
N ALA A 205 -15.94 29.15 -13.54
CA ALA A 205 -15.71 27.92 -14.29
C ALA A 205 -14.28 27.39 -14.17
N ILE A 206 -13.28 28.25 -14.39
CA ILE A 206 -11.87 27.86 -14.31
C ILE A 206 -11.48 27.53 -12.86
N PRO A 207 -11.74 28.38 -11.84
CA PRO A 207 -11.43 28.04 -10.45
C PRO A 207 -12.12 26.76 -9.93
N THR A 208 -13.39 26.52 -10.29
CA THR A 208 -14.11 25.31 -9.87
C THR A 208 -13.46 24.04 -10.42
N ILE A 209 -13.04 24.06 -11.68
CA ILE A 209 -12.43 22.90 -12.35
C ILE A 209 -10.95 22.75 -11.98
N ALA A 210 -10.23 23.86 -11.74
CA ALA A 210 -8.90 23.84 -11.16
C ALA A 210 -8.90 23.21 -9.75
N ALA A 211 -9.85 23.60 -8.89
CA ALA A 211 -10.00 23.00 -7.57
C ALA A 211 -10.43 21.51 -7.64
N ARG A 212 -11.42 21.17 -8.48
CA ARG A 212 -11.89 19.78 -8.65
C ARG A 212 -10.77 18.82 -9.06
N TYR A 213 -9.88 19.27 -9.94
CA TYR A 213 -8.82 18.44 -10.50
C TYR A 213 -7.42 18.80 -10.01
N GLY A 214 -7.26 19.59 -8.94
CA GLY A 214 -5.97 19.96 -8.35
C GLY A 214 -4.97 20.52 -9.36
N LEU A 215 -5.33 21.64 -9.98
CA LEU A 215 -4.54 22.35 -11.01
C LEU A 215 -3.94 23.62 -10.39
N ASP A 216 -2.86 23.45 -9.64
CA ASP A 216 -2.37 24.44 -8.67
C ASP A 216 -1.81 25.74 -9.33
N ALA A 217 -1.63 25.76 -10.65
CA ALA A 217 -1.14 26.90 -11.41
C ALA A 217 -2.13 27.39 -12.50
N THR A 218 -3.39 26.93 -12.46
CA THR A 218 -4.45 27.27 -13.42
C THR A 218 -5.49 28.22 -12.82
N GLY A 219 -5.86 29.28 -13.54
CA GLY A 219 -6.76 30.32 -13.03
C GLY A 219 -7.31 31.27 -14.09
N ASN A 220 -8.16 32.21 -13.67
CA ASN A 220 -8.70 33.26 -14.54
C ASN A 220 -7.60 34.23 -15.02
N ALA A 221 -7.94 35.06 -16.01
CA ALA A 221 -7.12 36.21 -16.40
C ALA A 221 -7.05 37.25 -15.28
N THR A 222 -6.00 38.08 -15.30
CA THR A 222 -5.68 39.03 -14.21
C THR A 222 -5.80 40.50 -14.63
N ASP A 223 -6.03 40.80 -15.91
CA ASP A 223 -6.15 42.14 -16.46
C ASP A 223 -7.58 42.68 -16.42
N ARG A 224 -8.57 41.86 -16.79
CA ARG A 224 -9.99 42.24 -16.75
C ARG A 224 -10.90 41.02 -16.61
N ALA A 225 -12.04 41.20 -15.94
CA ALA A 225 -13.08 40.17 -15.84
C ALA A 225 -13.61 39.81 -17.24
N GLY A 226 -13.93 38.52 -17.45
CA GLY A 226 -14.47 38.02 -18.72
C GLY A 226 -13.44 37.72 -19.81
N HIS A 227 -12.16 38.10 -19.65
CA HIS A 227 -11.12 37.87 -20.66
C HIS A 227 -10.63 36.41 -20.63
N TRP A 228 -11.43 35.51 -21.19
CA TRP A 228 -11.22 34.08 -21.04
C TRP A 228 -9.98 33.54 -21.79
N GLY A 229 -9.56 34.15 -22.90
CA GLY A 229 -8.34 33.75 -23.62
C GLY A 229 -7.09 33.90 -22.74
N ALA A 230 -6.88 35.08 -22.18
CA ALA A 230 -5.84 35.44 -21.21
C ALA A 230 -5.84 34.66 -19.87
N ALA A 231 -6.77 33.72 -19.67
CA ALA A 231 -6.77 32.83 -18.51
C ALA A 231 -5.46 32.04 -18.42
N ARG A 232 -5.02 31.79 -17.19
CA ARG A 232 -3.72 31.16 -16.91
C ARG A 232 -3.82 29.65 -16.95
N ILE A 233 -3.00 29.01 -17.77
CA ILE A 233 -2.78 27.56 -17.79
C ILE A 233 -1.30 27.22 -17.84
N THR A 234 -0.94 25.99 -17.44
CA THR A 234 0.40 25.42 -17.66
C THR A 234 0.30 24.12 -18.47
N ALA A 235 1.40 23.72 -19.11
CA ALA A 235 1.42 22.45 -19.86
C ALA A 235 1.29 21.25 -18.91
N HIS A 236 1.85 21.35 -17.70
CA HIS A 236 1.68 20.36 -16.63
C HIS A 236 0.19 20.21 -16.28
N ASP A 237 -0.46 21.28 -15.83
CA ASP A 237 -1.86 21.30 -15.38
C ASP A 237 -2.81 20.76 -16.45
N MET A 238 -2.64 21.16 -17.72
CA MET A 238 -3.54 20.69 -18.78
C MET A 238 -3.45 19.17 -19.03
N THR A 239 -2.27 18.56 -18.85
CA THR A 239 -2.16 17.09 -18.88
C THR A 239 -2.71 16.39 -17.63
N ILE A 240 -2.58 17.01 -16.45
CA ILE A 240 -3.16 16.52 -15.20
C ILE A 240 -4.70 16.61 -15.23
N PHE A 241 -5.24 17.71 -15.77
CA PHE A 241 -6.66 17.91 -16.06
C PHE A 241 -7.19 16.80 -16.95
N LEU A 242 -6.59 16.56 -18.13
CA LEU A 242 -7.08 15.54 -19.05
C LEU A 242 -7.02 14.13 -18.44
N PHE A 243 -5.96 13.81 -17.68
CA PHE A 243 -5.90 12.55 -16.95
C PHE A 243 -7.01 12.43 -15.90
N ARG A 244 -7.16 13.40 -15.01
CA ARG A 244 -8.14 13.35 -13.91
C ARG A 244 -9.59 13.38 -14.45
N ALA A 245 -9.88 14.23 -15.44
CA ALA A 245 -11.16 14.27 -16.14
C ALA A 245 -11.47 12.96 -16.89
N SER A 246 -10.47 12.25 -17.45
CA SER A 246 -10.68 10.94 -18.08
C SER A 246 -11.10 9.84 -17.10
N ARG A 247 -10.86 10.03 -15.80
CA ARG A 247 -11.30 9.13 -14.72
C ARG A 247 -12.56 9.60 -14.01
N ASP A 248 -13.02 10.81 -14.30
CA ASP A 248 -14.29 11.33 -13.80
C ASP A 248 -15.46 10.83 -14.66
N GLY A 249 -16.28 9.93 -14.11
CA GLY A 249 -17.45 9.37 -14.79
C GLY A 249 -18.51 10.42 -15.17
N ALA A 250 -18.48 11.62 -14.56
CA ALA A 250 -19.36 12.72 -14.92
C ALA A 250 -18.91 13.49 -16.18
N VAL A 251 -17.62 13.42 -16.55
CA VAL A 251 -16.99 14.28 -17.57
C VAL A 251 -16.29 13.47 -18.68
N GLY A 252 -15.36 12.59 -18.32
CA GLY A 252 -14.48 11.86 -19.26
C GLY A 252 -15.20 11.09 -20.37
N PRO A 253 -16.30 10.34 -20.08
CA PRO A 253 -17.06 9.60 -21.09
C PRO A 253 -17.71 10.45 -22.18
N TRP A 254 -17.86 11.76 -21.98
CA TRP A 254 -18.37 12.71 -22.98
C TRP A 254 -17.27 13.59 -23.56
N LEU A 255 -16.37 14.10 -22.72
CA LEU A 255 -15.34 15.05 -23.13
C LEU A 255 -14.36 14.46 -24.16
N LEU A 256 -13.87 13.24 -23.94
CA LEU A 256 -12.89 12.64 -24.85
C LEU A 256 -13.49 12.34 -26.25
N PRO A 257 -14.68 11.71 -26.38
CA PRO A 257 -15.32 11.55 -27.69
C PRO A 257 -15.60 12.86 -28.45
N VAL A 258 -15.84 13.98 -27.74
CA VAL A 258 -16.02 15.30 -28.38
C VAL A 258 -14.68 15.86 -28.87
N MET A 259 -13.60 15.73 -28.10
CA MET A 259 -12.24 16.12 -28.52
C MET A 259 -11.73 15.31 -29.72
N ALA A 260 -12.24 14.09 -29.94
CA ALA A 260 -11.94 13.29 -31.13
C ALA A 260 -12.68 13.77 -32.41
N GLN A 261 -13.55 14.76 -32.30
CA GLN A 261 -14.37 15.30 -33.41
C GLN A 261 -14.07 16.77 -33.72
N THR A 262 -12.92 17.27 -33.24
CA THR A 262 -12.45 18.64 -33.47
C THR A 262 -12.29 18.89 -34.97
N ALA A 263 -12.89 19.96 -35.47
CA ALA A 263 -12.97 20.23 -36.89
C ALA A 263 -11.60 20.69 -37.45
N PRO A 264 -11.35 20.56 -38.77
CA PRO A 264 -10.15 21.13 -39.40
C PRO A 264 -10.09 22.67 -39.35
N SER A 265 -11.23 23.35 -39.18
CA SER A 265 -11.34 24.81 -39.11
C SER A 265 -12.16 25.24 -37.89
N GLY A 266 -11.91 26.46 -37.40
CA GLY A 266 -12.75 27.12 -36.39
C GLY A 266 -13.97 27.81 -36.99
N SER A 267 -14.90 28.26 -36.15
CA SER A 267 -16.03 29.12 -36.56
C SER A 267 -15.58 30.45 -37.17
N ASP A 268 -14.39 30.91 -36.82
CA ASP A 268 -13.69 32.09 -37.37
C ASP A 268 -12.96 31.79 -38.70
N GLY A 269 -13.02 30.54 -39.18
CA GLY A 269 -12.29 30.06 -40.35
C GLY A 269 -10.81 29.73 -40.09
N PHE A 270 -10.30 29.86 -38.86
CA PHE A 270 -8.90 29.59 -38.55
C PHE A 270 -8.59 28.10 -38.69
N ASP A 271 -7.46 27.77 -39.32
CA ASP A 271 -7.02 26.39 -39.51
C ASP A 271 -6.61 25.74 -38.17
N GLN A 272 -7.42 24.78 -37.73
CA GLN A 272 -7.22 23.95 -36.54
C GLN A 272 -6.43 22.66 -36.87
N HIS A 273 -6.08 22.35 -38.12
CA HIS A 273 -5.38 21.13 -38.52
C HIS A 273 -3.86 21.22 -38.28
N PHE A 274 -3.49 21.38 -37.02
CA PHE A 274 -2.11 21.35 -36.53
C PHE A 274 -2.00 20.55 -35.22
N GLY A 275 -0.78 20.38 -34.69
CA GLY A 275 -0.56 19.75 -33.39
C GLY A 275 -1.19 18.35 -33.31
N LEU A 276 -1.99 18.13 -32.27
CA LEU A 276 -2.70 16.87 -32.03
C LEU A 276 -3.85 16.60 -33.01
N ASN A 277 -4.37 17.62 -33.70
CA ASN A 277 -5.45 17.51 -34.68
C ASN A 277 -4.95 17.13 -36.09
N ALA A 278 -3.63 17.18 -36.32
CA ALA A 278 -2.95 16.79 -37.55
C ALA A 278 -2.24 15.42 -37.43
N LEU A 279 -2.81 14.54 -36.60
CA LEU A 279 -2.35 13.18 -36.34
C LEU A 279 -3.28 12.14 -36.99
N SER A 280 -2.71 10.98 -37.30
CA SER A 280 -3.44 9.79 -37.73
C SER A 280 -3.74 8.85 -36.56
N GLY A 281 -4.72 7.96 -36.69
CA GLY A 281 -5.08 6.97 -35.68
C GLY A 281 -5.82 7.58 -34.48
N THR A 282 -5.85 6.88 -33.34
CA THR A 282 -6.55 7.36 -32.14
C THR A 282 -5.92 8.63 -31.59
N HIS A 283 -6.66 9.73 -31.64
CA HIS A 283 -6.29 11.02 -31.07
C HIS A 283 -7.53 11.83 -30.68
N GLY A 284 -7.31 12.99 -30.07
CA GLY A 284 -8.31 14.02 -29.83
C GLY A 284 -7.64 15.29 -29.34
N SER A 285 -8.21 16.46 -29.65
CA SER A 285 -7.55 17.76 -29.45
C SER A 285 -8.50 18.88 -29.02
N LYS A 286 -7.95 19.90 -28.37
CA LYS A 286 -8.44 21.28 -28.45
C LYS A 286 -7.25 22.19 -28.70
N GLN A 287 -7.42 23.06 -29.69
CA GLN A 287 -6.44 24.07 -30.04
C GLN A 287 -6.69 25.39 -29.30
N GLY A 288 -5.63 26.20 -29.16
CA GLY A 288 -5.68 27.61 -28.80
C GLY A 288 -4.83 28.44 -29.76
N TRP A 289 -5.30 29.65 -30.07
CA TRP A 289 -4.60 30.64 -30.90
C TRP A 289 -5.01 32.05 -30.47
N GLY A 290 -4.08 32.99 -30.50
CA GLY A 290 -4.29 34.39 -30.12
C GLY A 290 -2.98 35.09 -29.81
N CYS A 291 -3.06 36.26 -29.16
CA CYS A 291 -1.89 36.94 -28.60
C CYS A 291 -2.14 37.45 -27.18
N ASP A 292 -2.91 36.70 -26.40
CA ASP A 292 -3.34 37.10 -25.06
C ASP A 292 -2.23 36.91 -24.00
N SER A 293 -1.06 36.35 -24.32
CA SER A 293 0.06 36.16 -23.36
C SER A 293 0.87 37.45 -23.13
N PHE A 294 0.20 38.60 -23.04
CA PHE A 294 0.78 39.96 -22.98
C PHE A 294 1.75 40.21 -21.81
N TRP A 295 1.69 39.42 -20.75
CA TRP A 295 2.60 39.50 -19.59
C TRP A 295 3.92 38.72 -19.79
N THR A 296 4.13 38.16 -20.98
CA THR A 296 5.32 37.37 -21.33
C THR A 296 6.10 38.04 -22.46
N ALA A 297 7.38 37.72 -22.60
CA ALA A 297 8.26 38.29 -23.64
C ALA A 297 7.92 37.89 -25.10
N ARG A 298 6.85 37.10 -25.31
CA ARG A 298 6.34 36.61 -26.59
C ARG A 298 4.83 36.47 -26.48
N SER A 299 4.06 37.49 -26.83
CA SER A 299 2.62 37.52 -26.56
C SER A 299 1.79 36.54 -27.40
N CYS A 300 2.22 36.25 -28.63
CA CYS A 300 1.45 35.45 -29.58
C CYS A 300 1.59 33.94 -29.34
N ALA A 301 0.45 33.25 -29.29
CA ALA A 301 0.31 31.88 -28.83
C ALA A 301 -0.31 30.97 -29.89
N ILE A 302 0.22 29.75 -29.98
CA ILE A 302 -0.41 28.62 -30.66
C ILE A 302 -0.26 27.40 -29.74
N HIS A 303 -1.37 26.77 -29.41
CA HIS A 303 -1.47 25.78 -28.33
C HIS A 303 -2.23 24.55 -28.83
N SER A 304 -1.78 23.35 -28.45
CA SER A 304 -2.43 22.08 -28.77
C SER A 304 -2.45 21.16 -27.55
N VAL A 305 -3.65 20.85 -27.07
CA VAL A 305 -3.89 20.10 -25.82
C VAL A 305 -4.86 18.96 -26.08
N GLY A 306 -4.55 17.74 -25.63
CA GLY A 306 -5.36 16.57 -25.96
C GLY A 306 -4.67 15.24 -25.72
N TYR A 307 -4.89 14.28 -26.62
CA TYR A 307 -4.41 12.91 -26.43
C TYR A 307 -4.09 12.16 -27.72
N THR A 308 -3.29 11.10 -27.57
CA THR A 308 -3.11 10.00 -28.53
C THR A 308 -3.69 8.70 -27.93
N ASP A 309 -3.59 7.58 -28.64
CA ASP A 309 -3.70 6.21 -28.13
C ASP A 309 -3.13 6.00 -26.70
N ARG A 310 -1.90 6.47 -26.44
CA ARG A 310 -1.12 6.18 -25.22
C ARG A 310 -0.96 7.37 -24.28
N TYR A 311 -0.97 8.61 -24.79
CA TYR A 311 -0.54 9.79 -24.02
C TYR A 311 -1.60 10.88 -23.94
N PHE A 312 -1.70 11.55 -22.79
CA PHE A 312 -2.24 12.90 -22.67
C PHE A 312 -1.09 13.88 -22.90
N VAL A 313 -1.32 14.90 -23.71
CA VAL A 313 -0.27 15.78 -24.23
C VAL A 313 -0.74 17.22 -24.19
N ALA A 314 0.14 18.12 -23.75
CA ALA A 314 -0.03 19.56 -23.88
C ALA A 314 1.23 20.16 -24.51
N VAL A 315 1.04 20.96 -25.56
CA VAL A 315 2.08 21.73 -26.25
C VAL A 315 1.61 23.17 -26.27
N LEU A 316 2.13 24.00 -25.37
CA LEU A 316 1.80 25.42 -25.27
C LEU A 316 2.98 26.23 -25.82
N GLN A 317 2.81 26.85 -26.98
CA GLN A 317 3.88 27.60 -27.65
C GLN A 317 3.64 29.11 -27.68
N LEU A 318 4.74 29.86 -27.62
CA LEU A 318 4.77 31.32 -27.76
C LEU A 318 5.83 31.75 -28.79
N SER A 319 5.53 32.78 -29.58
CA SER A 319 6.44 33.42 -30.55
C SER A 319 6.16 34.92 -30.67
N ASN A 320 7.05 35.64 -31.34
CA ASN A 320 6.79 37.00 -31.85
C ASN A 320 6.18 36.98 -33.27
N SER A 321 6.21 35.82 -33.95
CA SER A 321 5.54 35.58 -35.22
C SER A 321 4.21 34.85 -34.99
N TYR A 322 3.21 35.10 -35.82
CA TYR A 322 1.89 34.48 -35.70
C TYR A 322 1.28 34.22 -37.09
N PRO A 323 0.58 33.09 -37.32
CA PRO A 323 0.51 31.90 -36.46
C PRO A 323 1.72 30.95 -36.65
N ASP A 324 2.52 31.16 -37.70
CA ASP A 324 3.62 30.28 -38.08
C ASP A 324 4.98 30.82 -37.59
N PRO A 325 5.99 29.95 -37.35
CA PRO A 325 6.01 28.51 -37.60
C PRO A 325 5.46 27.65 -36.45
N MET A 326 4.72 28.24 -35.50
CA MET A 326 4.22 27.50 -34.34
C MET A 326 3.32 26.31 -34.75
N ARG A 327 2.37 26.47 -35.67
CA ARG A 327 1.52 25.34 -36.13
C ARG A 327 2.34 24.14 -36.64
N ALA A 328 3.40 24.39 -37.39
CA ALA A 328 4.31 23.35 -37.86
C ALA A 328 5.10 22.70 -36.71
N THR A 329 5.63 23.49 -35.78
CA THR A 329 6.43 22.95 -34.65
C THR A 329 5.56 22.25 -33.59
N ALA A 330 4.32 22.68 -33.35
CA ALA A 330 3.32 21.95 -32.58
C ALA A 330 2.99 20.60 -33.22
N THR A 331 2.79 20.57 -34.54
CA THR A 331 2.55 19.32 -35.30
C THR A 331 3.75 18.37 -35.20
N ASN A 332 4.98 18.89 -35.30
CA ASN A 332 6.19 18.11 -35.07
C ASN A 332 6.24 17.56 -33.63
N ALA A 333 5.95 18.37 -32.62
CA ALA A 333 5.90 17.93 -31.22
C ALA A 333 4.88 16.79 -31.00
N ALA A 334 3.66 16.95 -31.52
CA ALA A 334 2.60 15.95 -31.44
C ALA A 334 3.01 14.63 -32.13
N ARG A 335 3.59 14.69 -33.34
CA ARG A 335 4.06 13.51 -34.08
C ARG A 335 5.25 12.83 -33.40
N LEU A 336 6.19 13.60 -32.86
CA LEU A 336 7.32 13.07 -32.09
C LEU A 336 6.86 12.34 -30.83
N VAL A 337 5.86 12.87 -30.11
CA VAL A 337 5.29 12.23 -28.92
C VAL A 337 4.44 11.01 -29.28
N GLN A 338 3.60 11.08 -30.33
CA GLN A 338 2.81 9.93 -30.80
C GLN A 338 3.71 8.78 -31.29
N GLY A 339 4.74 9.10 -32.08
CA GLY A 339 5.74 8.14 -32.55
C GLY A 339 6.74 7.70 -31.48
N SER A 340 6.78 8.37 -30.32
CA SER A 340 7.57 7.91 -29.18
C SER A 340 6.98 6.63 -28.60
N SER A 341 7.80 5.86 -27.90
CA SER A 341 7.32 4.80 -27.01
C SER A 341 8.13 4.77 -25.74
N THR A 342 7.48 4.43 -24.64
CA THR A 342 8.18 3.74 -23.55
C THR A 342 8.58 2.35 -24.06
N ALA A 343 9.74 2.24 -24.72
CA ALA A 343 10.41 0.97 -24.96
C ALA A 343 10.35 0.19 -23.63
N PRO A 344 9.83 -1.06 -23.65
CA PRO A 344 8.90 -1.56 -22.63
C PRO A 344 9.42 -1.28 -21.23
N ALA A 345 8.85 -0.26 -20.59
CA ALA A 345 9.26 0.14 -19.25
C ALA A 345 9.10 -1.07 -18.35
N ALA A 346 10.17 -1.43 -17.63
CA ALA A 346 10.15 -2.53 -16.67
C ALA A 346 8.88 -2.36 -15.82
N PRO A 347 8.02 -3.40 -15.74
CA PRO A 347 6.62 -3.25 -15.34
C PRO A 347 6.55 -2.51 -13.99
N PRO A 348 5.61 -1.55 -13.83
CA PRO A 348 5.58 -0.65 -12.69
C PRO A 348 5.72 -1.46 -11.40
N PRO A 349 6.76 -1.17 -10.59
CA PRO A 349 7.42 -2.15 -9.71
C PRO A 349 6.37 -2.96 -8.95
N PRO A 350 6.23 -4.28 -9.22
CA PRO A 350 4.97 -4.99 -9.02
C PRO A 350 4.41 -4.77 -7.62
N ALA A 351 3.21 -4.18 -7.56
CA ALA A 351 2.63 -3.52 -6.39
C ALA A 351 3.09 -4.16 -5.06
N PRO A 352 3.75 -3.41 -4.16
CA PRO A 352 4.58 -3.97 -3.11
C PRO A 352 3.81 -5.01 -2.31
N LEU A 353 4.38 -6.21 -2.21
CA LEU A 353 3.72 -7.40 -1.67
C LEU A 353 3.19 -7.14 -0.26
N ARG A 354 1.90 -7.42 -0.05
CA ARG A 354 1.18 -7.11 1.19
C ARG A 354 0.72 -8.37 1.90
N ASP A 355 0.55 -8.24 3.21
CA ASP A 355 -0.20 -9.22 3.98
C ASP A 355 -1.61 -9.40 3.41
N GLY A 356 -2.00 -10.64 3.11
CA GLY A 356 -3.22 -11.00 2.39
C GLY A 356 -3.07 -11.18 0.87
N ASP A 357 -1.93 -10.81 0.26
CA ASP A 357 -1.66 -11.14 -1.14
C ASP A 357 -1.49 -12.67 -1.29
N PHE A 358 -2.16 -13.25 -2.27
CA PHE A 358 -1.90 -14.63 -2.70
C PHE A 358 -0.83 -14.61 -3.78
N VAL A 359 0.16 -15.50 -3.70
CA VAL A 359 1.30 -15.59 -4.62
C VAL A 359 1.58 -17.03 -5.05
N HIS A 360 2.19 -17.20 -6.22
CA HIS A 360 2.82 -18.46 -6.61
C HIS A 360 4.31 -18.44 -6.25
N ASP A 361 4.84 -19.55 -5.73
CA ASP A 361 6.27 -19.81 -5.72
C ASP A 361 6.78 -19.98 -7.17
N PRO A 362 7.75 -19.17 -7.64
CA PRO A 362 8.32 -19.31 -8.98
C PRO A 362 9.08 -20.62 -9.22
N ARG A 363 9.45 -21.37 -8.16
CA ARG A 363 10.20 -22.64 -8.27
C ARG A 363 9.27 -23.85 -8.38
N THR A 364 8.27 -23.96 -7.51
CA THR A 364 7.36 -25.12 -7.44
C THR A 364 5.97 -24.87 -8.04
N GLY A 365 5.61 -23.63 -8.32
CA GLY A 365 4.25 -23.23 -8.74
C GLY A 365 3.21 -23.25 -7.61
N GLY A 366 3.57 -23.73 -6.40
CA GLY A 366 2.67 -23.81 -5.25
C GLY A 366 2.09 -22.46 -4.85
N VAL A 367 0.86 -22.46 -4.31
CA VAL A 367 0.15 -21.24 -3.90
C VAL A 367 0.39 -20.98 -2.42
N PHE A 368 0.64 -19.71 -2.09
CA PHE A 368 0.85 -19.22 -0.74
C PHE A 368 0.06 -17.93 -0.52
N VAL A 369 -0.30 -17.63 0.71
CA VAL A 369 -0.78 -16.30 1.14
C VAL A 369 0.30 -15.64 2.00
N LEU A 370 0.55 -14.35 1.80
CA LEU A 370 1.54 -13.62 2.60
C LEU A 370 0.95 -13.18 3.93
N ALA A 371 1.65 -13.44 5.03
CA ALA A 371 1.33 -12.95 6.36
C ALA A 371 2.60 -12.60 7.14
N GLY A 372 2.62 -11.43 7.78
CA GLY A 372 3.81 -10.85 8.39
C GLY A 372 5.00 -10.78 7.43
N GLY A 373 4.75 -10.60 6.13
CA GLY A 373 5.77 -10.65 5.07
C GLY A 373 6.37 -12.03 4.75
N ALA A 374 5.76 -13.13 5.19
CA ALA A 374 6.20 -14.51 4.91
C ALA A 374 5.13 -15.32 4.17
N PRO A 375 5.49 -16.29 3.32
CA PRO A 375 4.53 -17.11 2.58
C PRO A 375 4.01 -18.27 3.43
N LEU A 376 2.69 -18.40 3.57
CA LEU A 376 2.02 -19.51 4.24
C LEU A 376 1.23 -20.32 3.21
N ALA A 377 1.47 -21.63 3.15
CA ALA A 377 1.00 -22.48 2.07
C ALA A 377 -0.53 -22.63 2.02
N VAL A 378 -1.07 -22.61 0.81
CA VAL A 378 -2.50 -22.78 0.49
C VAL A 378 -2.64 -24.08 -0.30
N SER A 379 -2.86 -25.19 0.41
CA SER A 379 -3.00 -26.51 -0.23
C SER A 379 -4.37 -26.75 -0.87
N SER A 380 -5.38 -25.95 -0.54
CA SER A 380 -6.68 -25.97 -1.22
C SER A 380 -7.42 -24.63 -1.09
N TRP A 381 -8.35 -24.36 -2.01
CA TRP A 381 -9.19 -23.14 -1.95
C TRP A 381 -10.43 -23.29 -1.06
N GLY A 382 -10.89 -24.52 -0.78
CA GLY A 382 -12.15 -24.80 -0.08
C GLY A 382 -12.38 -23.99 1.22
N PRO A 383 -11.40 -23.92 2.15
CA PRO A 383 -11.55 -23.12 3.38
C PRO A 383 -11.75 -21.61 3.16
N PHE A 384 -11.38 -21.08 2.00
CA PHE A 384 -11.55 -19.67 1.61
C PHE A 384 -12.89 -19.39 0.90
N GLY A 385 -13.70 -20.42 0.63
CA GLY A 385 -14.91 -20.33 -0.18
C GLY A 385 -14.57 -20.33 -1.67
N THR A 386 -14.60 -19.16 -2.30
CA THR A 386 -14.28 -19.00 -3.73
C THR A 386 -12.77 -19.07 -3.98
N PRO A 387 -12.32 -19.74 -5.07
CA PRO A 387 -10.93 -19.66 -5.52
C PRO A 387 -10.50 -18.22 -5.78
N ARG A 388 -9.26 -17.87 -5.38
CA ARG A 388 -8.71 -16.52 -5.54
C ARG A 388 -7.54 -16.53 -6.52
N THR A 389 -7.36 -15.44 -7.25
CA THR A 389 -6.23 -15.30 -8.18
C THR A 389 -4.93 -15.10 -7.41
N ALA A 390 -3.98 -16.03 -7.55
CA ALA A 390 -2.65 -15.90 -6.99
C ALA A 390 -1.70 -15.19 -7.98
N ARG A 391 -0.91 -14.25 -7.47
CA ARG A 391 0.02 -13.42 -8.26
C ARG A 391 1.32 -14.16 -8.53
N ARG A 392 1.70 -14.29 -9.79
CA ARG A 392 3.05 -14.78 -10.14
C ARG A 392 4.08 -13.72 -9.73
N ILE A 393 5.12 -14.13 -9.01
CA ILE A 393 6.23 -13.26 -8.60
C ILE A 393 7.57 -13.86 -9.03
N THR A 394 8.61 -13.04 -9.14
CA THR A 394 9.95 -13.47 -9.53
C THR A 394 10.68 -14.17 -8.38
N THR A 395 11.68 -15.00 -8.70
CA THR A 395 12.56 -15.65 -7.71
C THR A 395 13.20 -14.62 -6.77
N ALA A 396 13.66 -13.49 -7.30
CA ALA A 396 14.24 -12.40 -6.53
C ALA A 396 13.22 -11.63 -5.65
N GLN A 397 11.91 -11.76 -5.88
CA GLN A 397 10.87 -11.29 -4.96
C GLN A 397 10.55 -12.34 -3.88
N TRP A 398 10.49 -13.62 -4.25
CA TRP A 398 10.31 -14.73 -3.30
C TRP A 398 11.44 -14.77 -2.27
N ASP A 399 12.69 -14.64 -2.71
CA ASP A 399 13.89 -14.71 -1.84
C ASP A 399 14.06 -13.48 -0.93
N ARG A 400 13.21 -12.45 -1.09
CA ARG A 400 13.09 -11.29 -0.19
C ARG A 400 11.96 -11.44 0.83
N LEU A 401 11.11 -12.47 0.71
CA LEU A 401 10.10 -12.77 1.72
C LEU A 401 10.76 -13.26 3.00
N ARG A 402 10.13 -12.99 4.14
CA ARG A 402 10.59 -13.54 5.42
C ARG A 402 10.36 -15.05 5.43
N ARG A 403 11.30 -15.80 6.01
CA ARG A 403 11.15 -17.26 6.19
C ARG A 403 9.98 -17.61 7.13
N ILE A 404 9.72 -16.77 8.13
CA ILE A 404 8.63 -16.91 9.11
C ILE A 404 7.92 -15.55 9.24
N PRO A 405 6.60 -15.49 9.50
CA PRO A 405 5.88 -14.23 9.68
C PRO A 405 6.51 -13.34 10.76
N ALA A 406 6.32 -12.03 10.62
CA ALA A 406 6.68 -11.06 11.64
C ALA A 406 6.01 -11.34 12.99
N ASP A 407 6.78 -11.20 14.06
CA ASP A 407 6.27 -11.21 15.43
C ASP A 407 5.24 -10.10 15.61
N GLY A 408 4.10 -10.45 16.21
CA GLY A 408 2.95 -9.58 16.40
C GLY A 408 1.86 -9.68 15.33
N THR A 409 2.12 -10.30 14.17
CA THR A 409 1.10 -10.54 13.11
C THR A 409 -0.03 -11.42 13.63
N PHE A 410 -1.28 -11.06 13.33
CA PHE A 410 -2.45 -11.91 13.56
C PHE A 410 -2.80 -12.72 12.31
N LEU A 411 -3.09 -13.99 12.51
CA LEU A 411 -3.57 -14.94 11.50
C LEU A 411 -4.99 -15.37 11.88
N ARG A 412 -5.85 -15.57 10.88
CA ARG A 412 -7.18 -16.19 11.04
C ARG A 412 -7.26 -17.42 10.16
N ALA A 413 -7.48 -18.58 10.76
CA ALA A 413 -7.70 -19.81 10.03
C ALA A 413 -9.02 -19.74 9.24
N ALA A 414 -8.93 -19.93 7.92
CA ALA A 414 -10.08 -19.99 7.04
C ALA A 414 -10.93 -21.24 7.34
N GLY A 415 -12.25 -21.15 7.14
CA GLY A 415 -13.22 -22.16 7.57
C GLY A 415 -13.53 -22.13 9.07
N THR A 416 -12.54 -22.23 9.96
CA THR A 416 -12.77 -22.31 11.42
C THR A 416 -12.89 -20.94 12.12
N GLY A 417 -12.40 -19.87 11.50
CA GLY A 417 -12.42 -18.51 12.07
C GLY A 417 -11.45 -18.27 13.24
N GLN A 418 -10.75 -19.31 13.70
CA GLN A 418 -9.82 -19.29 14.82
C GLN A 418 -8.67 -18.29 14.60
N VAL A 419 -8.38 -17.48 15.62
CA VAL A 419 -7.34 -16.43 15.55
C VAL A 419 -6.08 -16.87 16.28
N PHE A 420 -4.92 -16.55 15.71
CA PHE A 420 -3.61 -16.80 16.29
C PHE A 420 -2.76 -15.53 16.17
N ARG A 421 -1.85 -15.29 17.10
CA ARG A 421 -0.83 -14.24 17.02
C ARG A 421 0.56 -14.87 16.95
N VAL A 422 1.36 -14.42 15.99
CA VAL A 422 2.72 -14.93 15.80
C VAL A 422 3.66 -14.36 16.87
N ALA A 423 4.37 -15.24 17.56
CA ALA A 423 5.49 -14.89 18.46
C ALA A 423 6.64 -15.89 18.26
N GLY A 424 7.87 -15.41 18.14
CA GLY A 424 9.04 -16.22 17.77
C GLY A 424 8.88 -17.01 16.47
N GLY A 425 7.93 -16.64 15.60
CA GLY A 425 7.50 -17.41 14.43
C GLY A 425 6.51 -18.57 14.68
N ALA A 426 5.93 -18.72 15.88
CA ALA A 426 4.88 -19.72 16.18
C ALA A 426 3.49 -19.08 16.33
N PRO A 427 2.40 -19.75 15.89
CA PRO A 427 1.05 -19.20 15.91
C PRO A 427 0.38 -19.45 17.27
N VAL A 428 0.52 -18.54 18.24
CA VAL A 428 -0.10 -18.70 19.57
C VAL A 428 -1.59 -18.35 19.50
N TYR A 429 -2.47 -19.23 19.96
CA TYR A 429 -3.93 -19.04 19.87
C TYR A 429 -4.44 -17.83 20.67
N VAL A 430 -5.47 -17.17 20.11
CA VAL A 430 -6.20 -16.05 20.69
C VAL A 430 -7.66 -16.47 20.88
N SER A 431 -8.07 -16.65 22.13
CA SER A 431 -9.42 -17.05 22.51
C SER A 431 -10.40 -15.88 22.65
N SER A 432 -9.89 -14.67 22.90
CA SER A 432 -10.70 -13.46 23.01
C SER A 432 -9.95 -12.21 22.55
N TRP A 433 -10.67 -11.27 21.94
CA TRP A 433 -10.18 -9.93 21.64
C TRP A 433 -10.21 -8.96 22.83
N ALA A 434 -10.90 -9.29 23.93
CA ALA A 434 -11.03 -8.40 25.08
C ALA A 434 -9.68 -7.95 25.69
N PRO A 435 -8.65 -8.81 25.82
CA PRO A 435 -7.30 -8.39 26.23
C PRO A 435 -6.58 -7.46 25.24
N PHE A 436 -7.09 -7.32 24.01
CA PHE A 436 -6.54 -6.47 22.95
C PHE A 436 -7.40 -5.22 22.71
N HIS A 437 -8.36 -4.95 23.60
CA HIS A 437 -9.36 -3.86 23.60
C HIS A 437 -10.36 -3.86 22.42
N ARG A 438 -9.97 -4.34 21.24
CA ARG A 438 -10.80 -4.51 20.05
C ARG A 438 -10.24 -5.62 19.15
N GLU A 439 -11.06 -6.07 18.21
CA GLU A 439 -10.61 -6.92 17.10
C GLU A 439 -9.51 -6.23 16.28
N GLN A 440 -8.46 -6.98 15.95
CA GLN A 440 -7.30 -6.48 15.20
C GLN A 440 -7.31 -7.04 13.77
N PRO A 441 -6.72 -6.33 12.78
CA PRO A 441 -6.54 -6.87 11.44
C PRO A 441 -5.78 -8.19 11.47
N ALA A 442 -6.39 -9.25 10.93
CA ALA A 442 -5.85 -10.60 10.91
C ALA A 442 -5.86 -11.16 9.48
N VAL A 443 -4.74 -11.73 9.04
CA VAL A 443 -4.59 -12.30 7.70
C VAL A 443 -5.34 -13.62 7.61
N LEU A 444 -6.21 -13.77 6.61
CA LEU A 444 -6.92 -15.03 6.36
C LEU A 444 -5.95 -16.07 5.76
N VAL A 445 -5.74 -17.19 6.46
CA VAL A 445 -4.76 -18.23 6.10
C VAL A 445 -5.40 -19.61 6.01
N HIS A 446 -4.78 -20.52 5.28
CA HIS A 446 -5.26 -21.91 5.19
C HIS A 446 -5.05 -22.63 6.54
N PRO A 447 -6.05 -23.34 7.10
CA PRO A 447 -5.93 -23.93 8.43
C PRO A 447 -4.79 -24.95 8.54
N ALA A 448 -4.44 -25.65 7.47
CA ALA A 448 -3.33 -26.61 7.48
C ALA A 448 -1.95 -25.95 7.70
N ALA A 449 -1.79 -24.66 7.37
CA ALA A 449 -0.55 -23.93 7.64
C ALA A 449 -0.27 -23.77 9.15
N VAL A 450 -1.33 -23.65 9.96
CA VAL A 450 -1.23 -23.64 11.43
C VAL A 450 -1.09 -25.07 11.97
N ALA A 451 -1.89 -26.02 11.46
CA ALA A 451 -1.87 -27.41 11.91
C ALA A 451 -0.52 -28.13 11.65
N HIS A 452 0.20 -27.76 10.59
CA HIS A 452 1.52 -28.27 10.25
C HIS A 452 2.68 -27.34 10.67
N ALA A 453 2.44 -26.39 11.59
CA ALA A 453 3.50 -25.50 12.08
C ALA A 453 4.68 -26.31 12.69
N GLY A 454 5.89 -26.00 12.23
CA GLY A 454 7.11 -26.77 12.54
C GLY A 454 7.39 -27.94 11.59
N GLY A 455 6.54 -28.17 10.59
CA GLY A 455 6.78 -29.13 9.51
C GLY A 455 7.88 -28.70 8.53
N THR A 456 8.09 -29.53 7.51
CA THR A 456 9.09 -29.34 6.45
C THR A 456 8.46 -28.90 5.13
N GLY A 457 9.31 -28.57 4.14
CA GLY A 457 8.85 -28.12 2.82
C GLY A 457 7.97 -26.87 2.91
N VAL A 458 6.80 -26.92 2.25
CA VAL A 458 5.83 -25.80 2.21
C VAL A 458 5.27 -25.40 3.58
N TRP A 459 5.42 -26.25 4.61
CA TRP A 459 4.97 -25.98 5.98
C TRP A 459 6.05 -25.35 6.88
N ALA A 460 7.29 -25.21 6.40
CA ALA A 460 8.44 -24.73 7.18
C ALA A 460 8.45 -23.22 7.50
N HIS A 461 7.30 -22.56 7.32
CA HIS A 461 7.10 -21.11 7.48
C HIS A 461 6.43 -20.71 8.80
N LEU A 462 5.99 -21.67 9.62
CA LEU A 462 5.64 -21.45 11.03
C LEU A 462 6.42 -22.44 11.90
N ARG A 463 6.67 -22.09 13.17
CA ARG A 463 7.28 -22.99 14.16
C ARG A 463 6.21 -23.70 14.98
N ALA A 464 6.48 -24.95 15.36
CA ALA A 464 5.61 -25.72 16.26
C ALA A 464 5.42 -25.05 17.63
N VAL A 465 6.46 -24.42 18.17
CA VAL A 465 6.45 -23.69 19.44
C VAL A 465 7.23 -22.39 19.33
N VAL A 466 6.90 -21.40 20.18
CA VAL A 466 7.60 -20.10 20.20
C VAL A 466 9.11 -20.31 20.40
N ALA A 467 9.92 -19.55 19.67
CA ALA A 467 11.37 -19.66 19.71
C ALA A 467 11.97 -19.20 21.06
N ASP A 468 13.05 -19.86 21.47
CA ASP A 468 13.83 -19.46 22.64
C ASP A 468 14.38 -18.04 22.49
N ASN A 469 14.41 -17.32 23.62
CA ASN A 469 14.80 -15.92 23.75
C ASN A 469 13.81 -14.87 23.20
N THR A 470 12.70 -15.27 22.59
CA THR A 470 11.57 -14.34 22.36
C THR A 470 11.04 -13.83 23.71
N PHE A 471 10.81 -12.52 23.83
CA PHE A 471 10.06 -11.93 24.94
C PHE A 471 8.59 -11.80 24.55
N VAL A 472 7.71 -12.20 25.45
CA VAL A 472 6.25 -12.09 25.32
C VAL A 472 5.68 -11.40 26.56
N SER A 473 4.51 -10.80 26.45
CA SER A 473 3.78 -10.26 27.59
C SER A 473 2.33 -10.74 27.59
N SER A 474 1.68 -10.77 28.74
CA SER A 474 0.23 -10.94 28.81
C SER A 474 -0.44 -9.62 28.41
N ALA A 475 -1.41 -9.69 27.49
CA ALA A 475 -2.11 -8.52 26.96
C ALA A 475 -3.04 -7.84 27.98
N ARG A 476 -3.39 -8.52 29.08
CA ARG A 476 -4.30 -7.98 30.13
C ARG A 476 -3.60 -7.05 31.12
N ASP A 477 -2.38 -7.39 31.52
CA ASP A 477 -1.69 -6.83 32.69
C ASP A 477 -0.23 -6.44 32.41
N GLY A 478 0.26 -6.70 31.20
CA GLY A 478 1.65 -6.43 30.80
C GLY A 478 2.69 -7.42 31.33
N SER A 479 2.31 -8.42 32.14
CA SER A 479 3.22 -9.38 32.76
C SER A 479 4.17 -10.03 31.73
N VAL A 480 5.48 -9.84 31.90
CA VAL A 480 6.50 -10.19 30.89
C VAL A 480 7.08 -11.58 31.16
N TYR A 481 7.31 -12.33 30.09
CA TYR A 481 7.95 -13.65 30.10
C TYR A 481 9.01 -13.73 28.99
N ARG A 482 10.07 -14.50 29.20
CA ARG A 482 11.02 -14.90 28.16
C ARG A 482 10.88 -16.38 27.87
N ILE A 483 10.85 -16.75 26.60
CA ILE A 483 10.69 -18.14 26.19
C ILE A 483 12.02 -18.89 26.31
N ALA A 484 11.98 -20.09 26.91
CA ALA A 484 13.09 -21.02 26.98
C ALA A 484 12.57 -22.46 26.87
N GLY A 485 13.19 -23.30 26.03
CA GLY A 485 12.66 -24.60 25.64
C GLY A 485 11.21 -24.56 25.16
N GLY A 486 10.78 -23.46 24.54
CA GLY A 486 9.39 -23.20 24.15
C GLY A 486 8.38 -22.87 25.26
N ALA A 487 8.81 -22.65 26.52
CA ALA A 487 7.94 -22.30 27.65
C ALA A 487 8.18 -20.87 28.19
N PRO A 488 7.14 -20.15 28.65
CA PRO A 488 7.26 -18.77 29.11
C PRO A 488 7.73 -18.67 30.58
N LEU A 489 8.94 -18.17 30.80
CA LEU A 489 9.51 -17.97 32.13
C LEU A 489 9.47 -16.50 32.54
N PHE A 490 8.83 -16.19 33.67
CA PHE A 490 8.49 -14.82 34.06
C PHE A 490 9.70 -13.92 34.35
N VAL A 491 9.56 -12.65 33.96
CA VAL A 491 10.58 -11.60 34.03
C VAL A 491 10.08 -10.53 35.00
N SER A 492 10.50 -10.61 36.26
CA SER A 492 10.09 -9.65 37.30
C SER A 492 10.86 -8.32 37.27
N SER A 493 11.95 -8.22 36.50
CA SER A 493 12.66 -6.97 36.24
C SER A 493 13.46 -7.01 34.93
N TRP A 494 13.75 -5.84 34.36
CA TRP A 494 14.55 -5.71 33.14
C TRP A 494 16.06 -5.57 33.36
N GLY A 495 16.53 -5.46 34.61
CA GLY A 495 17.93 -5.14 34.93
C GLY A 495 18.93 -6.15 34.34
N VAL A 496 18.67 -7.44 34.55
CA VAL A 496 19.49 -8.56 34.02
C VAL A 496 19.46 -8.71 32.49
N PHE A 497 18.67 -7.90 31.79
CA PHE A 497 18.58 -7.86 30.32
C PHE A 497 19.01 -6.52 29.73
N GLY A 498 19.60 -5.62 30.53
CA GLY A 498 20.08 -4.31 30.08
C GLY A 498 18.95 -3.35 29.69
N GLY A 499 17.84 -3.38 30.42
CA GLY A 499 16.68 -2.51 30.20
C GLY A 499 15.56 -3.14 29.34
N PRO A 500 14.44 -2.40 29.15
CA PRO A 500 13.26 -2.90 28.45
C PRO A 500 13.55 -3.41 27.04
N ARG A 501 12.92 -4.53 26.67
CA ARG A 501 12.97 -5.12 25.32
C ARG A 501 11.55 -5.19 24.74
N ALA A 502 11.45 -5.18 23.41
CA ALA A 502 10.17 -5.36 22.72
C ALA A 502 9.56 -6.73 23.08
N THR A 503 8.25 -6.77 23.32
CA THR A 503 7.50 -7.99 23.65
C THR A 503 6.38 -8.21 22.63
N VAL A 504 6.01 -9.48 22.40
CA VAL A 504 4.73 -9.80 21.75
C VAL A 504 3.66 -9.99 22.83
N ALA A 505 2.65 -9.13 22.86
CA ALA A 505 1.51 -9.31 23.77
C ALA A 505 0.62 -10.48 23.30
N LEU A 506 0.33 -11.43 24.19
CA LEU A 506 -0.42 -12.65 23.94
C LEU A 506 -1.66 -12.72 24.84
N ASP A 507 -2.64 -13.53 24.44
CA ASP A 507 -3.83 -13.81 25.23
C ASP A 507 -3.42 -14.43 26.60
N PRO A 508 -3.87 -13.89 27.75
CA PRO A 508 -3.64 -14.52 29.06
C PRO A 508 -3.99 -16.01 29.13
N ALA A 509 -4.99 -16.46 28.37
CA ALA A 509 -5.37 -17.86 28.29
C ALA A 509 -4.24 -18.74 27.70
N ALA A 510 -3.44 -18.22 26.77
CA ALA A 510 -2.34 -18.98 26.17
C ALA A 510 -1.22 -19.33 27.17
N PHE A 511 -1.05 -18.54 28.24
CA PHE A 511 -0.16 -18.87 29.35
C PHE A 511 -0.78 -19.92 30.27
N ALA A 512 -2.06 -19.73 30.65
CA ALA A 512 -2.78 -20.64 31.55
C ALA A 512 -2.95 -22.05 30.96
N HIS A 513 -3.21 -22.14 29.65
CA HIS A 513 -3.43 -23.38 28.91
C HIS A 513 -2.17 -23.93 28.22
N ALA A 514 -1.00 -23.28 28.35
CA ALA A 514 0.24 -23.70 27.70
C ALA A 514 0.54 -25.19 27.92
N GLY A 515 0.83 -25.91 26.84
CA GLY A 515 1.13 -27.35 26.84
C GLY A 515 -0.10 -28.27 26.83
N GLN A 516 -1.32 -27.73 26.77
CA GLN A 516 -2.52 -28.51 26.48
C GLN A 516 -2.60 -28.86 24.99
N ALA A 517 -3.42 -29.86 24.66
CA ALA A 517 -3.62 -30.33 23.29
C ALA A 517 -4.42 -29.34 22.42
N GLY A 518 -4.47 -29.60 21.11
CA GLY A 518 -5.12 -28.71 20.15
C GLY A 518 -4.38 -27.36 20.03
N VAL A 519 -5.14 -26.27 19.93
CA VAL A 519 -4.64 -24.90 19.66
C VAL A 519 -3.69 -24.33 20.74
N TRP A 520 -3.59 -24.98 21.90
CA TRP A 520 -2.76 -24.53 23.03
C TRP A 520 -1.33 -25.11 23.04
N ASN A 521 -0.99 -25.97 22.08
CA ASN A 521 0.30 -26.67 22.04
C ASN A 521 1.50 -25.79 21.60
N HIS A 522 1.25 -24.59 21.05
CA HIS A 522 2.27 -23.67 20.52
C HIS A 522 3.08 -22.92 21.61
N LEU A 523 2.64 -22.99 22.87
CA LEU A 523 3.45 -22.69 24.06
C LEU A 523 3.55 -23.98 24.89
N ARG A 524 4.73 -24.29 25.44
CA ARG A 524 4.91 -25.43 26.35
C ARG A 524 4.65 -25.02 27.80
N ARG A 525 4.14 -25.95 28.62
CA ARG A 525 3.95 -25.69 30.05
C ARG A 525 5.29 -25.51 30.77
N TYR A 526 6.26 -26.37 30.46
CA TYR A 526 7.62 -26.39 31.00
C TYR A 526 8.62 -26.42 29.84
N PRO A 527 9.86 -25.90 30.00
CA PRO A 527 10.87 -25.97 28.95
C PRO A 527 11.12 -27.41 28.52
N LEU A 528 11.43 -27.61 27.24
CA LEU A 528 11.81 -28.92 26.70
C LEU A 528 13.00 -29.52 27.46
N ASP A 529 12.92 -30.82 27.72
CA ASP A 529 13.99 -31.56 28.36
C ASP A 529 15.28 -31.52 27.54
N GLY A 530 16.39 -31.23 28.24
CA GLY A 530 17.69 -30.99 27.66
C GLY A 530 18.02 -29.52 27.34
N THR A 531 17.04 -28.59 27.38
CA THR A 531 17.28 -27.15 27.25
C THR A 531 18.24 -26.64 28.33
N PHE A 532 19.19 -25.77 27.96
CA PHE A 532 20.06 -25.08 28.90
C PHE A 532 19.51 -23.66 29.21
N LEU A 533 19.30 -23.36 30.49
CA LEU A 533 18.97 -22.04 31.00
C LEU A 533 20.24 -21.37 31.55
N ARG A 534 20.44 -20.08 31.29
CA ARG A 534 21.54 -19.29 31.86
C ARG A 534 21.01 -18.12 32.67
N ARG A 535 21.62 -17.85 33.82
CA ARG A 535 21.45 -16.60 34.56
C ARG A 535 22.43 -15.53 34.02
N PRO A 536 21.96 -14.37 33.51
CA PRO A 536 22.86 -13.30 33.06
C PRO A 536 23.74 -12.71 34.15
N ASP A 537 23.23 -12.62 35.39
CA ASP A 537 23.86 -11.94 36.53
C ASP A 537 25.08 -12.66 37.12
N THR A 538 25.19 -13.96 36.87
CA THR A 538 26.16 -14.86 37.53
C THR A 538 26.81 -15.84 36.55
N GLY A 539 26.37 -15.87 35.28
CA GLY A 539 26.76 -16.87 34.30
C GLY A 539 26.29 -18.30 34.60
N ALA A 540 25.60 -18.54 35.72
CA ALA A 540 25.22 -19.88 36.17
C ALA A 540 24.28 -20.57 35.16
N VAL A 541 24.64 -21.80 34.77
CA VAL A 541 23.91 -22.61 33.80
C VAL A 541 23.17 -23.75 34.49
N PHE A 542 21.97 -24.07 34.00
CA PHE A 542 21.14 -25.19 34.43
C PHE A 542 20.64 -25.93 33.19
N ARG A 543 20.54 -27.25 33.23
CA ARG A 543 19.92 -28.06 32.19
C ARG A 543 18.57 -28.59 32.66
N VAL A 544 17.54 -28.46 31.84
CA VAL A 544 16.19 -28.88 32.20
C VAL A 544 16.03 -30.39 32.06
N ALA A 545 15.48 -31.05 33.07
CA ALA A 545 15.05 -32.44 33.03
C ALA A 545 13.74 -32.60 33.80
N GLY A 546 12.77 -33.33 33.26
CA GLY A 546 11.42 -33.42 33.81
C GLY A 546 10.76 -32.06 34.03
N GLY A 547 11.12 -31.05 33.24
CA GLY A 547 10.68 -29.66 33.42
C GLY A 547 11.29 -28.88 34.60
N ALA A 548 12.35 -29.36 35.25
CA ALA A 548 13.05 -28.68 36.37
C ALA A 548 14.52 -28.33 36.05
N PRO A 549 15.08 -27.21 36.57
CA PRO A 549 16.42 -26.73 36.23
C PRO A 549 17.51 -27.40 37.08
N LEU A 550 18.31 -28.29 36.49
CA LEU A 550 19.39 -28.99 37.19
C LEU A 550 20.75 -28.33 36.90
N TYR A 551 21.45 -27.87 37.93
CA TYR A 551 22.67 -27.07 37.79
C TYR A 551 23.78 -27.75 36.97
N VAL A 552 24.52 -26.94 36.21
CA VAL A 552 25.66 -27.33 35.36
C VAL A 552 26.93 -26.65 35.91
N PRO A 553 27.74 -27.35 36.74
CA PRO A 553 28.97 -26.79 37.31
C PRO A 553 30.14 -26.72 36.30
N SER A 554 30.08 -27.44 35.19
CA SER A 554 31.11 -27.40 34.14
C SER A 554 30.57 -27.86 32.79
N TRP A 555 31.09 -27.27 31.72
CA TRP A 555 30.80 -27.65 30.33
C TRP A 555 31.57 -28.88 29.84
N SER A 556 32.58 -29.35 30.57
CA SER A 556 33.43 -30.48 30.18
C SER A 556 32.62 -31.74 29.85
N VAL A 557 31.68 -32.11 30.73
CA VAL A 557 30.80 -33.29 30.58
C VAL A 557 29.80 -33.20 29.42
N PHE A 558 29.68 -32.02 28.80
CA PHE A 558 28.84 -31.74 27.64
C PHE A 558 29.65 -31.49 26.36
N GLY A 559 30.98 -31.64 26.39
CA GLY A 559 31.86 -31.40 25.24
C GLY A 559 31.96 -29.91 24.88
N GLY A 560 32.04 -29.04 25.88
CA GLY A 560 32.15 -27.59 25.70
C GLY A 560 30.80 -26.85 25.78
N PRO A 561 30.83 -25.51 25.65
CA PRO A 561 29.63 -24.66 25.74
C PRO A 561 28.54 -25.04 24.73
N ARG A 562 27.28 -25.00 25.18
CA ARG A 562 26.10 -25.25 24.35
C ARG A 562 25.19 -24.01 24.33
N PRO A 563 24.32 -23.84 23.31
CA PRO A 563 23.37 -22.74 23.26
C PRO A 563 22.49 -22.70 24.53
N THR A 564 22.36 -21.51 25.11
CA THR A 564 21.55 -21.27 26.32
C THR A 564 20.43 -20.28 26.04
N ALA A 565 19.27 -20.50 26.65
CA ALA A 565 18.26 -19.46 26.80
C ALA A 565 18.54 -18.69 28.11
N ASP A 566 18.73 -17.37 28.05
CA ASP A 566 18.90 -16.60 29.28
C ASP A 566 17.55 -16.41 29.98
N VAL A 567 17.53 -16.48 31.31
CA VAL A 567 16.32 -16.37 32.12
C VAL A 567 16.49 -15.40 33.27
N HIS A 568 15.39 -14.80 33.73
CA HIS A 568 15.44 -13.94 34.92
C HIS A 568 15.74 -14.81 36.16
N PRO A 569 16.72 -14.47 37.01
CA PRO A 569 17.13 -15.29 38.16
C PRO A 569 15.98 -15.77 39.05
N ALA A 570 15.01 -14.90 39.30
CA ALA A 570 13.83 -15.19 40.12
C ALA A 570 12.96 -16.34 39.57
N ALA A 571 12.99 -16.65 38.27
CA ALA A 571 12.27 -17.77 37.69
C ALA A 571 12.84 -19.13 38.14
N ILE A 572 14.17 -19.23 38.33
CA ILE A 572 14.83 -20.42 38.86
C ILE A 572 14.59 -20.52 40.38
N VAL A 573 14.68 -19.39 41.10
CA VAL A 573 14.46 -19.34 42.56
C VAL A 573 13.03 -19.76 42.93
N ASN A 574 12.03 -19.21 42.24
CA ASN A 574 10.61 -19.49 42.46
C ASN A 574 10.09 -20.73 41.70
N ALA A 575 10.97 -21.55 41.11
CA ALA A 575 10.56 -22.75 40.39
C ALA A 575 9.74 -23.68 41.30
N GLY A 576 8.55 -24.09 40.83
CA GLY A 576 7.56 -24.85 41.59
C GLY A 576 6.63 -24.04 42.50
N SER A 577 6.70 -22.70 42.48
CA SER A 577 5.72 -21.85 43.18
C SER A 577 4.31 -22.00 42.58
N THR A 578 3.29 -21.87 43.43
CA THR A 578 1.87 -21.95 43.07
C THR A 578 1.34 -20.68 42.41
N ALA A 579 2.05 -19.54 42.51
CA ALA A 579 1.65 -18.30 41.86
C ALA A 579 1.79 -18.42 40.33
N ALA A 580 0.74 -18.07 39.59
CA ALA A 580 0.57 -18.43 38.18
C ALA A 580 1.76 -18.07 37.27
N GLN A 581 2.38 -16.90 37.47
CA GLN A 581 3.54 -16.42 36.69
C GLN A 581 4.79 -17.34 36.82
N TRP A 582 4.95 -18.02 37.95
CA TRP A 582 6.10 -18.92 38.20
C TRP A 582 5.82 -20.38 37.82
N ALA A 583 4.57 -20.73 37.52
CA ALA A 583 4.10 -22.12 37.36
C ALA A 583 4.61 -22.84 36.07
N HIS A 584 5.50 -22.20 35.31
CA HIS A 584 6.11 -22.70 34.08
C HIS A 584 7.51 -23.33 34.26
N LEU A 585 8.01 -23.45 35.50
CA LEU A 585 9.24 -24.18 35.81
C LEU A 585 9.03 -25.01 37.08
N ARG A 586 9.38 -26.29 37.06
CA ARG A 586 9.21 -27.19 38.23
C ARG A 586 10.36 -27.05 39.21
N ARG A 587 10.10 -27.22 40.50
CA ARG A 587 11.16 -27.28 41.53
C ARG A 587 12.04 -28.51 41.34
N TYR A 588 11.41 -29.66 41.16
CA TYR A 588 12.03 -30.98 41.00
C TYR A 588 11.53 -31.64 39.70
N PRO A 589 12.32 -32.50 39.04
CA PRO A 589 11.88 -33.20 37.84
C PRO A 589 10.59 -33.99 38.07
N LEU A 590 9.75 -34.08 37.05
CA LEU A 590 8.55 -34.92 37.06
C LEU A 590 8.88 -36.36 37.51
N PRO A 591 8.14 -36.95 38.48
CA PRO A 591 8.36 -38.34 38.87
C PRO A 591 8.30 -39.29 37.66
N GLY A 592 9.30 -40.15 37.53
CA GLY A 592 9.51 -41.01 36.36
C GLY A 592 10.53 -40.49 35.33
N THR A 593 10.99 -39.23 35.44
CA THR A 593 12.08 -38.70 34.59
C THR A 593 13.36 -39.53 34.76
N PHE A 594 14.02 -39.90 33.66
CA PHE A 594 15.34 -40.53 33.70
C PHE A 594 16.45 -39.50 33.41
N VAL A 595 17.57 -39.59 34.12
CA VAL A 595 18.77 -38.76 33.91
C VAL A 595 20.05 -39.59 33.88
N GLN A 596 21.04 -39.19 33.09
CA GLN A 596 22.37 -39.83 33.03
C GLN A 596 23.42 -38.96 33.74
N GLY A 597 24.09 -39.51 34.76
CA GLY A 597 25.11 -38.80 35.54
C GLY A 597 26.49 -38.78 34.87
N ARG A 598 26.80 -37.73 34.10
CA ARG A 598 28.07 -37.59 33.37
C ARG A 598 29.22 -37.03 34.23
N PRO A 599 30.48 -37.43 34.00
CA PRO A 599 31.00 -38.17 32.84
C PRO A 599 30.74 -39.68 32.85
N GLY A 600 30.16 -40.22 33.93
CA GLY A 600 29.72 -41.61 33.97
C GLY A 600 28.52 -41.93 33.07
N SER A 601 28.19 -43.22 33.02
CA SER A 601 27.05 -43.78 32.27
C SER A 601 25.81 -44.04 33.13
N LYS A 602 25.90 -43.93 34.47
CA LYS A 602 24.84 -44.32 35.41
C LYS A 602 23.53 -43.57 35.12
N ILE A 603 22.46 -44.33 34.91
CA ILE A 603 21.10 -43.83 34.76
C ILE A 603 20.44 -43.76 36.14
N TYR A 604 19.63 -42.72 36.37
CA TYR A 604 18.83 -42.54 37.58
C TYR A 604 17.39 -42.18 37.20
N ARG A 605 16.41 -42.81 37.85
CA ARG A 605 14.99 -42.47 37.76
C ARG A 605 14.64 -41.54 38.91
N ILE A 606 14.12 -40.35 38.61
CA ILE A 606 13.73 -39.37 39.63
C ILE A 606 12.34 -39.75 40.17
N LEU A 607 12.20 -39.92 41.49
CA LEU A 607 10.92 -40.12 42.18
C LEU A 607 10.79 -39.06 43.27
N ALA A 608 9.70 -38.28 43.24
CA ALA A 608 9.46 -37.14 44.13
C ALA A 608 10.62 -36.09 44.23
N GLY A 609 11.59 -36.13 43.31
CA GLY A 609 12.79 -35.30 43.32
C GLY A 609 14.08 -36.02 43.72
N VAL A 610 13.99 -37.25 44.25
CA VAL A 610 15.13 -38.10 44.65
C VAL A 610 15.62 -38.95 43.47
N PRO A 611 16.93 -39.04 43.19
CA PRO A 611 17.49 -39.83 42.09
C PRO A 611 17.78 -41.29 42.47
N HIS A 612 16.92 -42.23 42.08
CA HIS A 612 17.13 -43.66 42.30
C HIS A 612 17.95 -44.29 41.17
N TYR A 613 19.05 -44.98 41.47
CA TYR A 613 19.90 -45.62 40.47
C TYR A 613 19.18 -46.74 39.71
N VAL A 614 19.36 -46.78 38.38
CA VAL A 614 18.80 -47.78 37.47
C VAL A 614 19.93 -48.67 36.94
N PRO A 615 20.07 -49.93 37.41
CA PRO A 615 21.11 -50.85 36.96
C PRO A 615 20.75 -51.58 35.65
N SER A 616 19.47 -51.64 35.28
CA SER A 616 19.00 -52.32 34.06
C SER A 616 17.71 -51.69 33.54
N TRP A 617 17.53 -51.71 32.22
CA TRP A 617 16.34 -51.24 31.53
C TRP A 617 15.18 -52.26 31.49
N ALA A 618 15.42 -53.52 31.88
CA ALA A 618 14.41 -54.58 31.78
C ALA A 618 13.08 -54.27 32.52
N PRO A 619 13.05 -53.67 33.73
CA PRO A 619 11.80 -53.30 34.41
C PRO A 619 10.98 -52.19 33.73
N TYR A 620 11.50 -51.59 32.66
CA TYR A 620 10.89 -50.49 31.93
C TYR A 620 10.56 -50.85 30.47
N GLY A 621 10.72 -52.13 30.08
CA GLY A 621 10.42 -52.60 28.72
C GLY A 621 11.46 -52.20 27.66
N GLY A 622 12.66 -51.76 28.08
CA GLY A 622 13.71 -51.30 27.17
C GLY A 622 14.25 -49.91 27.53
N GLU A 623 15.20 -49.41 26.75
CA GLU A 623 15.84 -48.12 26.98
C GLU A 623 14.84 -46.96 26.85
N GLN A 624 14.76 -46.14 27.91
CA GLN A 624 13.87 -44.98 27.96
C GLN A 624 14.62 -43.69 27.63
N PHE A 625 13.92 -42.67 27.16
CA PHE A 625 14.50 -41.34 27.01
C PHE A 625 15.04 -40.81 28.36
N PHE A 626 16.31 -40.37 28.36
CA PHE A 626 16.97 -39.80 29.52
C PHE A 626 17.66 -38.47 29.19
N VAL A 627 17.79 -37.59 30.20
CA VAL A 627 18.54 -36.33 30.07
C VAL A 627 19.92 -36.46 30.72
N PRO A 628 21.03 -36.33 29.97
CA PRO A 628 22.35 -36.20 30.57
C PRO A 628 22.50 -34.96 31.45
N VAL A 629 22.99 -35.15 32.68
CA VAL A 629 23.25 -34.13 33.70
C VAL A 629 24.68 -34.30 34.24
N ALA A 630 25.20 -33.32 34.98
CA ALA A 630 26.47 -33.52 35.69
C ALA A 630 26.26 -34.45 36.89
N GLN A 631 27.10 -35.47 37.05
CA GLN A 631 27.10 -36.39 38.20
C GLN A 631 27.28 -35.62 39.52
N ALA A 632 28.06 -34.53 39.52
CA ALA A 632 28.19 -33.62 40.66
C ALA A 632 26.85 -33.05 41.14
N THR A 633 25.86 -32.89 40.25
CA THR A 633 24.52 -32.37 40.58
C THR A 633 23.63 -33.43 41.22
N ILE A 634 23.86 -34.71 40.92
CA ILE A 634 23.25 -35.85 41.62
C ILE A 634 23.93 -36.02 42.99
N ASN A 635 25.26 -36.00 43.05
CA ASN A 635 26.04 -36.17 44.28
C ASN A 635 25.81 -35.06 45.32
N ARG A 636 25.32 -33.89 44.90
CA ARG A 636 25.01 -32.72 45.75
C ARG A 636 23.51 -32.44 45.87
N ALA A 637 22.66 -33.39 45.50
CA ALA A 637 21.22 -33.25 45.66
C ALA A 637 20.85 -32.88 47.12
N GLY A 638 19.85 -32.02 47.28
CA GLY A 638 19.46 -31.46 48.57
C GLY A 638 20.35 -30.36 49.15
N SER A 639 21.56 -30.09 48.63
CA SER A 639 22.55 -29.19 49.27
C SER A 639 22.28 -27.67 49.15
N GLY A 640 21.01 -27.25 49.11
CA GLY A 640 20.64 -25.84 48.89
C GLY A 640 20.97 -25.33 47.48
N TYR A 641 20.83 -24.03 47.22
CA TYR A 641 21.13 -23.44 45.91
C TYR A 641 22.63 -23.58 45.57
N PRO A 642 23.03 -23.95 44.33
CA PRO A 642 22.21 -24.18 43.13
C PRO A 642 21.73 -25.63 42.93
N TYR A 643 22.01 -26.55 43.85
CA TYR A 643 21.77 -27.99 43.70
C TYR A 643 20.39 -28.47 44.17
N GLY A 644 19.68 -27.68 44.99
CA GLY A 644 18.38 -27.97 45.60
C GLY A 644 17.17 -28.02 44.65
N ASN A 645 17.40 -28.37 43.39
CA ASN A 645 16.41 -28.80 42.39
C ASN A 645 16.40 -30.34 42.21
N LEU A 646 17.24 -31.06 42.96
CA LEU A 646 17.04 -32.46 43.35
C LEU A 646 16.99 -32.57 44.88
N LEU A 647 16.37 -33.64 45.37
CA LEU A 647 16.40 -34.08 46.76
C LEU A 647 17.40 -35.24 46.93
N ARG A 648 17.91 -35.42 48.15
CA ARG A 648 18.86 -36.48 48.51
C ARG A 648 18.14 -37.80 48.77
#